data_AF-A0A674A4M7-F1
#
_entry.id   AF-A0A674A4M7-F1
#
_cell.length_a   1.000
_cell.length_b   1.000
_cell.length_c   1.000
_cell.angle_alpha   90.00
_cell.angle_beta   90.00
_cell.angle_gamma   90.00
#
_symmetry.space_group_name_H-M   'P 1'
#
loop_
_entity.id
_entity.type
_entity.pdbx_description
1 polymer ?
#
loop_
_entity_poly.entity_id
_entity_poly.type
_entity_poly.pdbx_seq_one_letter_code
_entity_poly.pdbx_strand_id
1 'polypeptide(L)'
;MSLRPVCGIRGKTLIINLPGSKKGSQECFQFILPALPHAIDLLRDAVVKVKDVHEALEDLPSPPPPLSPPLTLNSIACTQTEDKGVQCEDDDDDEDDEKMKDRCLVSTEDHHAHHHHHSHGHNSHITAAAIAAKVNTQWPVAVFQVRILKLTSTWIFQPRNSIISRGVQVLPRDTTSLSTTPSESPRAQATSRLSTASCPTPKVRHLLLYTRCTSTESVCRAYPASMHITSCVLLKCMCEITTFFLLSLFLSLSFSPFFILLYPTLDGMGRVLAQDVYAKDNLPPFPASVKDGYAVRAADGPGDRFIIGESQAGQQPTHTVMPGQVMRVTTGAPIPCGADAVVQVEDTELLRESDDGTEELEVRILVQARPGQDIRPIGHDIKRGECVLSKGTHMGPSEIGLLATVGVTEVEVQKFPVVAVMSTGNELLNPEDDLHPGKIRDSNRSTLLATIQEHGYPTINLGIVGDNPDDLLNALNEGISRADVIITSGGVSMGEKDYLKQVLDIDLHAQIHFGRVFMKPGLPTTFATVDIDGARKLIFALPGNPVSAVVTCNLFVIPALRKMQGILDPRPTIIKARLSCDVKLDPRPEYHRCILTWHHQEPLPWAQSTGNQMSSRLMSMRSANGLLMLPPKTEQYVELHKGEVVDVMVIGRL
;
A
#
# COMPACT_ATOMS: atom_id res chain seq x y z
N MET A 1 27.47 -31.56 -7.34
CA MET A 1 26.76 -32.19 -6.21
C MET A 1 25.27 -32.07 -6.45
N SER A 2 24.49 -33.15 -6.33
CA SER A 2 23.02 -33.08 -6.31
C SER A 2 22.53 -32.79 -4.89
N LEU A 3 21.68 -31.78 -4.73
CA LEU A 3 21.00 -31.52 -3.46
C LEU A 3 19.93 -32.60 -3.25
N ARG A 4 20.11 -33.41 -2.20
CA ARG A 4 19.06 -34.34 -1.75
C ARG A 4 17.91 -33.50 -1.16
N PRO A 5 16.63 -33.77 -1.49
CA PRO A 5 15.51 -33.10 -0.84
C PRO A 5 15.52 -33.43 0.66
N VAL A 6 15.28 -32.41 1.49
CA VAL A 6 15.19 -32.56 2.95
C VAL A 6 13.80 -32.12 3.37
N CYS A 7 13.06 -32.99 4.05
CA CYS A 7 11.77 -32.67 4.65
C CYS A 7 11.83 -32.85 6.18
N GLY A 8 10.92 -32.17 6.87
CA GLY A 8 10.77 -32.24 8.32
C GLY A 8 9.43 -31.68 8.76
N ILE A 9 9.05 -31.99 9.99
CA ILE A 9 7.79 -31.55 10.61
C ILE A 9 8.11 -30.70 11.83
N ARG A 10 7.34 -29.63 12.04
CA ARG A 10 7.36 -28.86 13.29
C ARG A 10 5.97 -28.40 13.66
N GLY A 11 5.46 -28.89 14.80
CA GLY A 11 4.04 -28.73 15.15
C GLY A 11 3.16 -29.31 14.05
N LYS A 12 2.20 -28.53 13.56
CA LYS A 12 1.32 -28.91 12.43
C LYS A 12 1.82 -28.44 11.05
N THR A 13 3.10 -28.04 10.95
CA THR A 13 3.70 -27.51 9.71
C THR A 13 4.66 -28.53 9.09
N LEU A 14 4.41 -28.89 7.83
CA LEU A 14 5.34 -29.63 6.98
C LEU A 14 6.33 -28.65 6.33
N ILE A 15 7.62 -28.94 6.43
CA ILE A 15 8.70 -28.15 5.83
C ILE A 15 9.39 -29.03 4.80
N ILE A 16 9.57 -28.52 3.58
CA ILE A 16 10.15 -29.25 2.45
C ILE A 16 11.14 -28.33 1.75
N ASN A 17 12.40 -28.75 1.65
CA ASN A 17 13.45 -28.06 0.92
C ASN A 17 13.66 -28.72 -0.45
N LEU A 18 13.57 -27.94 -1.52
CA LEU A 18 13.69 -28.38 -2.91
C LEU A 18 14.97 -27.77 -3.56
N PRO A 19 15.56 -28.42 -4.58
CA PRO A 19 16.71 -27.86 -5.29
C PRO A 19 16.39 -26.51 -5.96
N GLY A 20 17.33 -25.57 -5.92
CA GLY A 20 17.14 -24.22 -6.47
C GLY A 20 17.07 -24.11 -8.00
N SER A 21 17.31 -25.19 -8.76
CA SER A 21 17.15 -25.19 -10.21
C SER A 21 15.70 -25.53 -10.59
N LYS A 22 15.13 -24.83 -11.59
CA LYS A 22 13.74 -25.04 -12.03
C LYS A 22 13.43 -26.51 -12.32
N LYS A 23 14.31 -27.18 -13.08
CA LYS A 23 14.19 -28.62 -13.40
C LYS A 23 14.24 -29.50 -12.15
N GLY A 24 15.25 -29.33 -11.29
CA GLY A 24 15.40 -30.16 -10.08
C GLY A 24 14.29 -29.94 -9.05
N SER A 25 13.76 -28.71 -8.96
CA SER A 25 12.57 -28.40 -8.14
C SER A 25 11.33 -29.11 -8.66
N GLN A 26 11.07 -29.06 -9.98
CA GLN A 26 9.95 -29.75 -10.61
C GLN A 26 10.06 -31.28 -10.45
N GLU A 27 11.23 -31.86 -10.69
CA GLU A 27 11.47 -33.31 -10.54
C GLU A 27 11.30 -33.78 -9.08
N CYS A 28 11.90 -33.07 -8.12
CA CYS A 28 11.74 -33.41 -6.69
C CYS A 28 10.32 -33.16 -6.17
N PHE A 29 9.63 -32.12 -6.62
CA PHE A 29 8.24 -31.86 -6.21
C PHE A 29 7.29 -32.91 -6.79
N GLN A 30 7.44 -33.30 -8.06
CA GLN A 30 6.61 -34.32 -8.70
C GLN A 30 6.79 -35.69 -8.02
N PHE A 31 7.99 -36.01 -7.53
CA PHE A 31 8.26 -37.25 -6.78
C PHE A 31 7.56 -37.30 -5.42
N ILE A 32 7.50 -36.19 -4.68
CA ILE A 32 6.88 -36.16 -3.34
C ILE A 32 5.38 -35.86 -3.36
N LEU A 33 4.85 -35.30 -4.46
CA LEU A 33 3.45 -34.90 -4.62
C LEU A 33 2.42 -35.98 -4.20
N PRO A 34 2.61 -37.28 -4.51
CA PRO A 34 1.67 -38.33 -4.06
C PRO A 34 1.63 -38.56 -2.54
N ALA A 35 2.71 -38.22 -1.81
CA ALA A 35 2.81 -38.41 -0.36
C ALA A 35 2.28 -37.20 0.45
N LEU A 36 2.14 -36.02 -0.18
CA LEU A 36 1.68 -34.80 0.48
C LEU A 36 0.28 -34.92 1.12
N PRO A 37 -0.74 -35.56 0.50
CA PRO A 37 -2.06 -35.70 1.12
C PRO A 37 -2.01 -36.46 2.45
N HIS A 38 -1.29 -37.58 2.51
CA HIS A 38 -1.13 -38.37 3.73
C HIS A 38 -0.35 -37.61 4.81
N ALA A 39 0.73 -36.91 4.43
CA ALA A 39 1.47 -36.05 5.36
C ALA A 39 0.62 -34.90 5.93
N ILE A 40 -0.33 -34.36 5.14
CA ILE A 40 -1.26 -33.31 5.57
C ILE A 40 -2.36 -33.88 6.48
N ASP A 41 -2.94 -35.04 6.16
CA ASP A 41 -3.95 -35.69 7.01
C ASP A 41 -3.34 -36.16 8.35
N LEU A 42 -2.08 -36.61 8.38
CA LEU A 42 -1.30 -36.83 9.61
C LEU A 42 -1.19 -35.57 10.47
N LEU A 43 -0.79 -34.43 9.90
CA LEU A 43 -0.65 -33.16 10.65
C LEU A 43 -1.98 -32.56 11.10
N ARG A 44 -3.10 -33.02 10.54
CA ARG A 44 -4.47 -32.64 10.90
C ARG A 44 -5.11 -33.54 11.96
N ASP A 45 -4.39 -34.55 12.45
CA ASP A 45 -4.91 -35.60 13.34
C ASP A 45 -6.14 -36.33 12.74
N ALA A 46 -6.15 -36.54 11.42
CA ALA A 46 -7.28 -37.13 10.69
C ALA A 46 -7.32 -38.66 10.83
N VAL A 47 -7.45 -39.15 12.08
CA VAL A 47 -7.22 -40.54 12.51
C VAL A 47 -7.84 -41.59 11.59
N VAL A 48 -9.09 -41.39 11.14
CA VAL A 48 -9.79 -42.33 10.24
C VAL A 48 -9.01 -42.51 8.95
N LYS A 49 -8.81 -41.44 8.17
CA LYS A 49 -8.06 -41.48 6.90
C LYS A 49 -6.62 -41.97 7.06
N VAL A 50 -5.97 -41.60 8.17
CA VAL A 50 -4.61 -42.06 8.46
C VAL A 50 -4.60 -43.58 8.64
N LYS A 51 -5.63 -44.16 9.26
CA LYS A 51 -5.79 -45.61 9.42
C LYS A 51 -6.13 -46.27 8.08
N ASP A 52 -7.08 -45.73 7.31
CA ASP A 52 -7.47 -46.23 5.98
C ASP A 52 -6.24 -46.36 5.04
N VAL A 53 -5.32 -45.38 5.07
CA VAL A 53 -4.10 -45.40 4.24
C VAL A 53 -3.03 -46.36 4.76
N HIS A 54 -2.94 -46.61 6.07
CA HIS A 54 -2.01 -47.62 6.60
C HIS A 54 -2.51 -49.03 6.32
N GLU A 55 -3.81 -49.31 6.48
CA GLU A 55 -4.40 -50.62 6.14
C GLU A 55 -4.21 -50.93 4.65
N ALA A 56 -4.42 -49.96 3.77
CA ALA A 56 -4.14 -50.08 2.33
C ALA A 56 -2.64 -50.24 1.96
N LEU A 57 -1.71 -50.07 2.92
CA LEU A 57 -0.28 -50.33 2.76
C LEU A 57 0.16 -51.67 3.38
N GLU A 58 -0.54 -52.17 4.39
CA GLU A 58 -0.28 -53.48 5.01
C GLU A 58 -0.73 -54.65 4.13
N ASP A 59 -1.74 -54.47 3.27
CA ASP A 59 -2.19 -55.46 2.27
C ASP A 59 -1.20 -55.69 1.10
N LEU A 60 -0.03 -55.03 1.08
CA LEU A 60 0.96 -55.13 -0.01
C LEU A 60 2.04 -56.21 0.24
N PRO A 61 2.28 -57.15 -0.71
CA PRO A 61 3.21 -58.25 -0.49
C PRO A 61 4.67 -57.81 -0.39
N SER A 62 5.35 -58.37 0.61
CA SER A 62 6.72 -58.07 1.01
C SER A 62 7.79 -58.48 -0.03
N PRO A 63 8.91 -57.73 -0.14
CA PRO A 63 9.98 -58.05 -1.09
C PRO A 63 10.88 -59.22 -0.61
N PRO A 64 11.59 -59.89 -1.54
CA PRO A 64 12.57 -60.92 -1.20
C PRO A 64 13.86 -60.32 -0.59
N PRO A 65 14.65 -61.13 0.16
CA PRO A 65 15.88 -60.66 0.81
C PRO A 65 17.05 -60.42 -0.17
N PRO A 66 17.99 -59.52 0.15
CA PRO A 66 19.14 -59.17 -0.69
C PRO A 66 20.29 -60.19 -0.62
N LEU A 67 21.10 -60.24 -1.68
CA LEU A 67 22.33 -61.04 -1.77
C LEU A 67 23.50 -60.40 -0.99
N SER A 68 24.37 -61.23 -0.44
CA SER A 68 25.56 -60.81 0.34
C SER A 68 26.72 -60.30 -0.54
N PRO A 69 27.51 -59.31 -0.09
CA PRO A 69 28.74 -58.90 -0.76
C PRO A 69 29.88 -59.91 -0.56
N PRO A 70 30.87 -59.98 -1.47
CA PRO A 70 32.02 -60.87 -1.35
C PRO A 70 32.99 -60.42 -0.25
N LEU A 71 33.66 -61.38 0.39
CA LEU A 71 34.67 -61.16 1.42
C LEU A 71 36.01 -60.74 0.80
N THR A 72 36.67 -59.75 1.41
CA THR A 72 38.12 -59.52 1.27
C THR A 72 38.86 -60.20 2.42
N LEU A 73 39.99 -60.84 2.13
CA LEU A 73 40.90 -61.37 3.15
C LEU A 73 42.35 -61.37 2.64
N ASN A 74 43.30 -61.21 3.58
CA ASN A 74 44.76 -61.30 3.42
C ASN A 74 45.40 -60.23 2.48
N SER A 75 46.12 -59.20 2.93
CA SER A 75 47.22 -59.02 3.93
C SER A 75 48.61 -59.04 3.31
N ILE A 76 49.41 -57.97 3.52
CA ILE A 76 50.85 -58.00 3.88
C ILE A 76 51.39 -56.56 4.08
N ALA A 77 52.48 -56.47 4.86
CA ALA A 77 53.40 -55.37 5.17
C ALA A 77 53.81 -54.41 4.00
N CYS A 78 54.44 -53.24 4.21
CA CYS A 78 54.59 -52.29 5.36
C CYS A 78 55.41 -51.04 4.90
N THR A 79 55.54 -50.01 5.75
CA THR A 79 56.62 -48.98 5.82
C THR A 79 56.96 -48.07 4.63
N GLN A 80 56.97 -46.74 4.91
CA GLN A 80 57.98 -45.73 4.47
C GLN A 80 58.04 -45.34 2.97
N THR A 81 58.46 -44.15 2.51
CA THR A 81 58.81 -42.84 3.15
C THR A 81 58.71 -41.69 2.12
N GLU A 82 58.56 -40.46 2.64
CA GLU A 82 59.10 -39.16 2.16
C GLU A 82 59.42 -38.86 0.67
N ASP A 83 58.77 -37.77 0.20
CA ASP A 83 59.38 -36.57 -0.42
C ASP A 83 59.78 -36.53 -1.92
N LYS A 84 59.61 -35.32 -2.50
CA LYS A 84 60.00 -34.84 -3.86
C LYS A 84 59.22 -35.49 -5.03
N GLY A 85 59.01 -34.81 -6.17
CA GLY A 85 59.35 -33.44 -6.58
C GLY A 85 59.41 -33.35 -8.12
N VAL A 86 59.70 -32.16 -8.66
CA VAL A 86 59.98 -31.90 -10.11
C VAL A 86 58.80 -32.01 -11.09
N GLN A 87 58.05 -30.90 -11.19
CA GLN A 87 57.93 -30.01 -12.36
C GLN A 87 58.16 -30.50 -13.82
N CYS A 88 57.35 -29.88 -14.71
CA CYS A 88 57.64 -29.42 -16.09
C CYS A 88 57.44 -30.36 -17.31
N GLU A 89 57.25 -29.67 -18.45
CA GLU A 89 57.31 -30.08 -19.86
C GLU A 89 56.13 -30.91 -20.43
N ASP A 90 55.58 -30.63 -21.63
CA ASP A 90 55.14 -29.36 -22.29
C ASP A 90 54.32 -29.76 -23.57
N ASP A 91 54.27 -28.90 -24.60
CA ASP A 91 53.97 -29.14 -26.02
C ASP A 91 52.50 -29.23 -26.53
N ASP A 92 52.13 -28.13 -27.22
CA ASP A 92 51.59 -28.03 -28.60
C ASP A 92 50.09 -28.28 -28.97
N ASP A 93 49.44 -27.17 -29.35
CA ASP A 93 48.81 -26.84 -30.66
C ASP A 93 47.92 -27.85 -31.44
N ASP A 94 46.70 -27.42 -31.83
CA ASP A 94 46.39 -27.01 -33.22
C ASP A 94 44.97 -26.38 -33.39
N GLU A 95 44.64 -25.84 -34.58
CA GLU A 95 43.53 -24.91 -34.88
C GLU A 95 42.13 -25.52 -35.29
N ASP A 96 41.18 -24.62 -35.61
CA ASP A 96 39.76 -24.79 -36.01
C ASP A 96 39.47 -25.68 -37.25
N ASP A 97 38.21 -26.15 -37.41
CA ASP A 97 37.29 -25.73 -38.53
C ASP A 97 35.82 -26.22 -38.35
N GLU A 98 34.91 -25.85 -39.26
CA GLU A 98 33.44 -25.91 -39.17
C GLU A 98 32.70 -27.12 -39.85
N LYS A 99 31.36 -27.14 -39.64
CA LYS A 99 30.23 -27.54 -40.55
C LYS A 99 29.58 -28.94 -40.49
N MET A 100 28.33 -28.92 -40.00
CA MET A 100 27.10 -29.60 -40.48
C MET A 100 27.16 -30.69 -41.58
N LYS A 101 26.42 -31.82 -41.37
CA LYS A 101 25.09 -32.04 -42.04
C LYS A 101 24.27 -33.30 -41.67
N ASP A 102 22.94 -33.10 -41.59
CA ASP A 102 21.80 -33.91 -42.09
C ASP A 102 21.44 -35.37 -41.66
N ARG A 103 20.10 -35.62 -41.63
CA ARG A 103 19.32 -36.90 -41.83
C ARG A 103 18.92 -37.85 -40.65
N CYS A 104 17.87 -37.45 -39.93
CA CYS A 104 16.47 -37.96 -39.95
C CYS A 104 16.07 -39.47 -40.09
N LEU A 105 14.92 -39.82 -39.43
CA LEU A 105 13.91 -40.92 -39.68
C LEU A 105 13.88 -42.23 -38.84
N VAL A 106 13.06 -42.21 -37.77
CA VAL A 106 11.85 -43.05 -37.43
C VAL A 106 11.72 -44.54 -37.88
N SER A 107 11.56 -45.45 -36.89
CA SER A 107 10.56 -46.57 -36.75
C SER A 107 10.93 -47.46 -35.52
N THR A 108 10.13 -47.69 -34.44
CA THR A 108 8.85 -48.41 -34.19
C THR A 108 8.91 -49.96 -34.20
N GLU A 109 8.71 -50.61 -33.04
CA GLU A 109 7.64 -51.63 -32.73
C GLU A 109 7.84 -52.34 -31.35
N ASP A 110 6.82 -53.08 -30.88
CA ASP A 110 6.64 -53.65 -29.51
C ASP A 110 6.80 -55.20 -29.43
N HIS A 111 6.86 -55.79 -28.21
CA HIS A 111 5.89 -56.81 -27.70
C HIS A 111 6.30 -57.66 -26.44
N HIS A 112 5.44 -57.59 -25.41
CA HIS A 112 4.88 -58.65 -24.51
C HIS A 112 5.65 -59.78 -23.74
N ALA A 113 5.20 -59.97 -22.47
CA ALA A 113 4.89 -61.25 -21.76
C ALA A 113 6.03 -62.17 -21.23
N HIS A 114 5.89 -62.98 -20.15
CA HIS A 114 4.96 -63.09 -19.00
C HIS A 114 5.57 -63.99 -17.86
N HIS A 115 4.91 -64.05 -16.68
CA HIS A 115 4.89 -65.09 -15.61
C HIS A 115 5.66 -64.95 -14.26
N HIS A 116 4.84 -65.10 -13.19
CA HIS A 116 5.01 -65.61 -11.81
C HIS A 116 6.20 -66.57 -11.52
N HIS A 117 6.77 -66.73 -10.30
CA HIS A 117 6.47 -66.23 -8.92
C HIS A 117 7.74 -66.38 -8.01
N HIS A 118 7.83 -66.31 -6.66
CA HIS A 118 6.81 -66.29 -5.58
C HIS A 118 7.18 -65.37 -4.37
N SER A 119 7.73 -65.92 -3.26
CA SER A 119 8.06 -65.31 -1.94
C SER A 119 8.93 -66.34 -1.16
N HIS A 120 9.62 -66.15 -0.01
CA HIS A 120 9.67 -65.16 1.09
C HIS A 120 11.16 -64.89 1.49
N GLY A 121 11.57 -64.01 2.41
CA GLY A 121 10.83 -63.00 3.21
C GLY A 121 11.03 -63.12 4.74
N HIS A 122 12.07 -62.50 5.32
CA HIS A 122 12.24 -62.26 6.77
C HIS A 122 12.90 -60.88 7.01
N ASN A 123 12.85 -60.35 8.25
CA ASN A 123 12.86 -58.89 8.51
C ASN A 123 14.25 -58.20 8.55
N SER A 124 14.36 -56.99 7.99
CA SER A 124 15.03 -55.81 8.61
C SER A 124 14.96 -54.54 7.73
N HIS A 125 15.33 -53.39 8.31
CA HIS A 125 15.34 -52.00 7.83
C HIS A 125 15.37 -51.72 6.31
N ILE A 126 14.58 -50.73 5.86
CA ILE A 126 14.56 -50.24 4.48
C ILE A 126 14.81 -48.72 4.42
N THR A 127 15.73 -48.31 3.53
CA THR A 127 15.99 -46.91 3.18
C THR A 127 15.15 -46.46 1.97
N ALA A 128 14.97 -45.14 1.81
CA ALA A 128 14.06 -44.55 0.82
C ALA A 128 14.29 -44.95 -0.66
N ALA A 129 15.45 -45.52 -0.99
CA ALA A 129 15.74 -46.03 -2.34
C ALA A 129 14.83 -47.20 -2.76
N ALA A 130 14.37 -48.05 -1.83
CA ALA A 130 13.58 -49.23 -2.18
C ALA A 130 12.07 -48.94 -2.41
N ILE A 131 11.58 -47.77 -1.99
CA ILE A 131 10.18 -47.35 -2.23
C ILE A 131 10.00 -46.88 -3.68
N ALA A 132 11.02 -46.21 -4.24
CA ALA A 132 10.99 -45.65 -5.59
C ALA A 132 10.87 -46.70 -6.72
N ALA A 133 11.15 -47.97 -6.43
CA ALA A 133 11.13 -49.06 -7.42
C ALA A 133 9.74 -49.71 -7.66
N LYS A 134 8.68 -49.27 -6.96
CA LYS A 134 7.39 -50.00 -6.91
C LYS A 134 6.15 -49.18 -7.30
N VAL A 135 6.30 -47.92 -7.74
CA VAL A 135 5.17 -47.03 -8.13
C VAL A 135 5.40 -46.46 -9.54
N ASN A 136 5.13 -47.27 -10.57
CA ASN A 136 5.15 -46.82 -11.97
C ASN A 136 4.20 -47.63 -12.87
N THR A 137 2.89 -47.53 -12.61
CA THR A 137 1.82 -48.01 -13.50
C THR A 137 0.66 -47.01 -13.52
N GLN A 138 0.01 -46.89 -14.69
CA GLN A 138 -0.92 -45.81 -15.05
C GLN A 138 -2.27 -45.87 -14.31
N TRP A 139 -2.89 -44.69 -14.08
CA TRP A 139 -4.34 -44.49 -14.18
C TRP A 139 -4.61 -43.13 -14.89
N PRO A 140 -5.75 -42.96 -15.60
CA PRO A 140 -5.88 -41.94 -16.65
C PRO A 140 -6.54 -40.62 -16.20
N VAL A 141 -6.44 -39.61 -17.08
CA VAL A 141 -7.03 -38.26 -16.90
C VAL A 141 -8.56 -38.29 -17.03
N ALA A 142 -9.25 -37.67 -16.07
CA ALA A 142 -10.68 -37.37 -16.15
C ALA A 142 -10.91 -35.84 -16.01
N VAL A 143 -11.61 -35.24 -16.97
CA VAL A 143 -11.94 -33.81 -16.96
C VAL A 143 -13.16 -33.57 -16.08
N PHE A 144 -13.04 -32.70 -15.07
CA PHE A 144 -14.19 -32.24 -14.28
C PHE A 144 -14.34 -30.71 -14.31
N GLN A 145 -15.52 -30.27 -14.71
CA GLN A 145 -15.87 -28.88 -14.99
C GLN A 145 -16.53 -28.24 -13.76
N VAL A 146 -15.79 -27.41 -13.02
CA VAL A 146 -16.29 -26.80 -11.78
C VAL A 146 -17.28 -25.68 -12.09
N ARG A 147 -18.58 -25.93 -11.85
CA ARG A 147 -19.60 -24.87 -11.76
C ARG A 147 -19.45 -24.11 -10.43
N ILE A 148 -19.56 -22.78 -10.50
CA ILE A 148 -19.62 -21.91 -9.32
C ILE A 148 -20.97 -22.12 -8.61
N LEU A 149 -20.94 -22.33 -7.30
CA LEU A 149 -22.11 -22.15 -6.43
C LEU A 149 -21.75 -21.22 -5.28
N LYS A 150 -22.50 -20.12 -5.12
CA LYS A 150 -22.42 -19.28 -3.93
C LYS A 150 -23.18 -19.95 -2.79
N LEU A 151 -22.60 -19.99 -1.59
CA LEU A 151 -23.34 -20.20 -0.35
C LEU A 151 -22.90 -19.18 0.69
N THR A 152 -23.86 -18.37 1.15
CA THR A 152 -23.70 -17.36 2.20
C THR A 152 -24.32 -17.89 3.49
N SER A 153 -23.55 -17.94 4.57
CA SER A 153 -24.10 -18.09 5.92
C SER A 153 -23.17 -17.43 6.93
N THR A 154 -23.72 -16.52 7.73
CA THR A 154 -23.04 -15.82 8.82
C THR A 154 -23.22 -16.59 10.12
N TRP A 155 -22.14 -16.80 10.88
CA TRP A 155 -22.21 -17.24 12.27
C TRP A 155 -21.41 -16.28 13.15
N ILE A 156 -22.10 -15.71 14.14
CA ILE A 156 -21.58 -14.74 15.09
C ILE A 156 -21.02 -15.49 16.29
N PHE A 157 -19.85 -15.07 16.80
CA PHE A 157 -19.29 -15.60 18.04
C PHE A 157 -18.96 -14.47 19.01
N GLN A 158 -19.71 -14.36 20.10
CA GLN A 158 -19.39 -13.51 21.26
C GLN A 158 -18.61 -14.31 22.30
N PRO A 159 -17.49 -13.81 22.83
CA PRO A 159 -16.97 -14.23 24.13
C PRO A 159 -17.82 -13.63 25.27
N ARG A 160 -18.12 -14.41 26.31
CA ARG A 160 -18.71 -13.91 27.57
C ARG A 160 -17.63 -13.62 28.62
N ASN A 161 -18.00 -12.76 29.57
CA ASN A 161 -17.21 -12.34 30.72
C ASN A 161 -16.56 -13.49 31.52
N SER A 162 -15.39 -13.21 32.08
CA SER A 162 -14.95 -13.72 33.38
C SER A 162 -14.59 -12.53 34.31
N ILE A 163 -14.52 -12.75 35.63
CA ILE A 163 -14.53 -11.70 36.67
C ILE A 163 -13.52 -12.07 37.77
N ILE A 164 -13.15 -11.11 38.64
CA ILE A 164 -12.33 -11.22 39.88
C ILE A 164 -10.81 -11.05 39.60
N SER A 165 -10.01 -10.26 40.34
CA SER A 165 -10.24 -9.58 41.64
C SER A 165 -9.78 -8.11 41.69
N ARG A 166 -10.02 -7.48 42.86
CA ARG A 166 -9.82 -6.05 43.21
C ARG A 166 -8.38 -5.67 43.50
N GLY A 167 -8.06 -4.38 43.28
CA GLY A 167 -7.06 -3.61 44.03
C GLY A 167 -7.51 -2.15 44.12
N VAL A 168 -7.58 -1.57 45.32
CA VAL A 168 -8.10 -0.19 45.56
C VAL A 168 -7.30 0.48 46.67
N GLN A 169 -6.71 1.64 46.38
CA GLN A 169 -6.33 2.77 47.27
C GLN A 169 -5.27 3.65 46.55
N VAL A 170 -5.12 4.96 46.77
CA VAL A 170 -6.08 6.01 47.18
C VAL A 170 -5.48 7.39 46.81
N LEU A 171 -6.30 8.39 46.46
CA LEU A 171 -5.84 9.78 46.26
C LEU A 171 -5.77 10.51 47.62
N PRO A 172 -4.89 11.53 47.75
CA PRO A 172 -5.44 12.89 47.71
C PRO A 172 -4.52 13.98 47.11
N ARG A 173 -5.14 14.97 46.44
CA ARG A 173 -5.04 16.45 46.63
C ARG A 173 -3.67 17.15 46.68
N ASP A 174 -3.53 18.45 46.40
CA ASP A 174 -4.28 19.51 45.68
C ASP A 174 -3.29 20.70 45.62
N THR A 175 -3.42 21.64 44.65
CA THR A 175 -3.26 23.12 44.81
C THR A 175 -2.95 23.86 43.49
N THR A 176 -3.86 24.77 43.11
CA THR A 176 -3.65 26.22 42.80
C THR A 176 -2.23 26.78 42.52
N SER A 177 -2.01 27.81 41.68
CA SER A 177 -2.87 28.64 40.80
C SER A 177 -2.00 29.70 40.06
N LEU A 178 -2.63 30.56 39.22
CA LEU A 178 -2.08 31.77 38.55
C LEU A 178 -1.08 31.47 37.40
N SER A 179 -1.12 32.06 36.20
CA SER A 179 -1.60 33.36 35.66
C SER A 179 -0.66 34.56 35.87
N THR A 180 0.08 34.95 34.81
CA THR A 180 0.13 36.31 34.21
C THR A 180 1.02 36.33 32.96
N THR A 181 0.61 37.05 31.91
CA THR A 181 1.49 37.60 30.85
C THR A 181 1.83 39.06 31.16
N PRO A 182 2.97 39.60 30.68
CA PRO A 182 3.03 40.39 29.42
C PRO A 182 4.10 39.82 28.45
N SER A 183 4.05 39.93 27.12
CA SER A 183 3.86 41.04 26.15
C SER A 183 5.14 41.83 25.78
N GLU A 184 5.19 42.28 24.51
CA GLU A 184 6.17 43.20 23.88
C GLU A 184 7.54 42.65 23.41
N SER A 185 7.58 42.31 22.13
CA SER A 185 8.72 42.46 21.19
C SER A 185 8.85 43.95 20.75
N PRO A 186 9.95 44.47 20.12
CA PRO A 186 10.58 43.88 18.92
C PRO A 186 12.09 44.16 18.65
N ARG A 187 12.61 43.59 17.53
CA ARG A 187 13.70 44.06 16.62
C ARG A 187 14.88 44.88 17.22
N ALA A 188 16.16 44.54 17.02
CA ALA A 188 16.80 44.38 15.70
C ALA A 188 18.28 43.90 15.75
N GLN A 189 18.72 43.27 14.65
CA GLN A 189 20.02 43.38 13.96
C GLN A 189 21.40 43.37 14.69
N ALA A 190 22.23 42.41 14.24
CA ALA A 190 23.57 42.58 13.66
C ALA A 190 24.87 42.44 14.49
N THR A 191 25.54 41.30 14.25
CA THR A 191 26.97 41.12 13.87
C THR A 191 28.12 41.22 14.90
N SER A 192 29.07 40.27 14.70
CA SER A 192 30.50 40.32 15.09
C SER A 192 30.84 40.12 16.59
N ARG A 193 32.02 39.64 17.01
CA ARG A 193 32.95 38.59 16.49
C ARG A 193 33.97 38.27 17.62
N LEU A 194 34.77 37.20 17.44
CA LEU A 194 36.09 36.94 18.08
C LEU A 194 36.15 36.61 19.59
N SER A 195 36.22 35.30 19.87
CA SER A 195 37.35 34.60 20.51
C SER A 195 38.04 35.12 21.79
N THR A 196 38.14 34.23 22.78
CA THR A 196 39.40 34.01 23.54
C THR A 196 39.54 32.55 24.00
N ALA A 197 40.79 32.11 24.20
CA ALA A 197 41.20 30.79 24.70
C ALA A 197 40.89 30.63 26.22
N SER A 198 40.98 29.47 26.89
CA SER A 198 42.16 28.58 26.94
C SER A 198 41.90 27.18 27.54
N CYS A 199 42.71 26.21 27.12
CA CYS A 199 43.06 24.95 27.82
C CYS A 199 44.20 25.22 28.86
N PRO A 200 44.79 24.26 29.65
CA PRO A 200 44.79 22.78 29.46
C PRO A 200 44.89 21.82 30.70
N THR A 201 44.50 20.54 30.47
CA THR A 201 45.13 19.25 30.94
C THR A 201 45.37 18.99 32.46
N PRO A 202 45.95 17.84 32.93
CA PRO A 202 46.26 16.52 32.31
C PRO A 202 45.83 15.25 33.15
N LYS A 203 46.22 14.06 32.64
CA LYS A 203 46.45 12.73 33.32
C LYS A 203 45.27 11.72 33.34
N VAL A 204 45.46 10.40 33.19
CA VAL A 204 46.67 9.60 32.85
C VAL A 204 46.30 8.28 32.13
N ARG A 205 47.28 7.63 31.47
CA ARG A 205 47.18 6.34 30.75
C ARG A 205 46.85 5.15 31.68
N HIS A 206 46.26 4.09 31.09
CA HIS A 206 46.92 2.78 31.16
C HIS A 206 46.75 1.98 29.85
N LEU A 207 47.72 1.10 29.57
CA LEU A 207 47.78 0.21 28.40
C LEU A 207 48.09 -1.20 28.90
N LEU A 208 47.52 -2.23 28.26
CA LEU A 208 47.92 -3.64 28.46
C LEU A 208 47.63 -4.45 27.19
N LEU A 209 48.66 -5.06 26.61
CA LEU A 209 48.54 -6.21 25.71
C LEU A 209 48.78 -7.49 26.53
N TYR A 210 48.13 -8.60 26.16
CA TYR A 210 48.74 -9.93 26.23
C TYR A 210 48.08 -10.90 25.23
N THR A 211 48.73 -12.02 24.95
CA THR A 211 48.50 -12.86 23.76
C THR A 211 48.15 -14.31 24.11
N ARG A 212 47.33 -14.96 23.25
CA ARG A 212 47.13 -16.42 23.07
C ARG A 212 46.92 -17.30 24.33
N CYS A 213 45.82 -18.05 24.38
CA CYS A 213 45.88 -19.50 24.09
C CYS A 213 44.50 -20.15 23.88
N THR A 214 44.51 -21.41 23.44
CA THR A 214 43.35 -22.26 23.15
C THR A 214 42.93 -23.14 24.32
N SER A 215 41.62 -23.40 24.48
CA SER A 215 41.11 -24.70 24.92
C SER A 215 39.60 -24.82 24.70
N THR A 216 39.13 -26.04 24.49
CA THR A 216 37.73 -26.45 24.44
C THR A 216 37.33 -27.07 25.77
N GLU A 217 36.17 -26.72 26.34
CA GLU A 217 35.20 -27.72 26.82
C GLU A 217 33.83 -27.12 27.20
N SER A 218 32.85 -27.98 27.42
CA SER A 218 31.42 -27.64 27.43
C SER A 218 30.78 -27.83 28.80
N VAL A 219 30.11 -26.81 29.33
CA VAL A 219 29.18 -26.96 30.46
C VAL A 219 27.89 -26.18 30.19
N CYS A 220 26.81 -26.90 29.88
CA CYS A 220 25.48 -26.32 29.75
C CYS A 220 24.89 -26.04 31.15
N ARG A 221 24.33 -24.85 31.36
CA ARG A 221 23.49 -24.55 32.53
C ARG A 221 22.25 -23.78 32.08
N ALA A 222 21.08 -24.41 32.22
CA ALA A 222 19.84 -23.92 31.63
C ALA A 222 19.12 -22.88 32.52
N TYR A 223 18.55 -21.87 31.86
CA TYR A 223 17.42 -21.07 32.35
C TYR A 223 16.42 -20.89 31.20
N PRO A 224 15.10 -20.79 31.48
CA PRO A 224 14.07 -20.88 30.44
C PRO A 224 13.81 -19.53 29.76
N ALA A 225 14.01 -19.48 28.44
CA ALA A 225 13.51 -18.41 27.57
C ALA A 225 12.81 -19.02 26.35
N SER A 226 11.48 -18.86 26.26
CA SER A 226 10.66 -19.39 25.17
C SER A 226 10.74 -18.50 23.92
N MET A 227 11.90 -18.44 23.29
CA MET A 227 12.12 -17.66 22.07
C MET A 227 11.64 -18.41 20.82
N HIS A 228 10.86 -17.74 19.97
CA HIS A 228 10.35 -18.29 18.72
C HIS A 228 11.48 -18.41 17.66
N ILE A 229 12.13 -19.57 17.60
CA ILE A 229 13.04 -19.90 16.49
C ILE A 229 12.22 -19.96 15.19
N THR A 230 12.23 -18.92 14.35
CA THR A 230 11.51 -18.95 13.04
C THR A 230 12.32 -18.32 11.88
N SER A 231 13.50 -17.77 12.13
CA SER A 231 14.18 -16.85 11.18
C SER A 231 15.36 -17.42 10.36
N CYS A 232 15.62 -18.73 10.39
CA CYS A 232 16.91 -19.28 9.90
C CYS A 232 16.86 -20.08 8.58
N VAL A 233 15.78 -20.03 7.78
CA VAL A 233 15.65 -20.86 6.55
C VAL A 233 15.26 -20.08 5.28
N LEU A 234 14.77 -18.84 5.38
CA LEU A 234 14.26 -18.10 4.21
C LEU A 234 15.31 -17.31 3.40
N LEU A 235 16.57 -17.23 3.87
CA LEU A 235 17.61 -16.34 3.34
C LEU A 235 18.22 -16.74 1.97
N LYS A 236 17.50 -17.51 1.13
CA LYS A 236 18.00 -17.94 -0.20
C LYS A 236 16.98 -18.14 -1.33
N CYS A 237 15.69 -17.91 -1.08
CA CYS A 237 14.65 -17.94 -2.13
C CYS A 237 13.77 -16.69 -2.09
N MET A 238 14.32 -15.55 -2.51
CA MET A 238 13.52 -14.34 -2.77
C MET A 238 12.72 -14.51 -4.07
N CYS A 239 11.50 -15.03 -3.98
CA CYS A 239 10.57 -15.06 -5.10
C CYS A 239 10.18 -13.64 -5.53
N GLU A 240 10.08 -13.40 -6.84
CA GLU A 240 9.75 -12.08 -7.38
C GLU A 240 8.23 -11.85 -7.29
N ILE A 241 7.82 -10.82 -6.55
CA ILE A 241 6.41 -10.52 -6.32
C ILE A 241 5.88 -9.59 -7.42
N THR A 242 4.68 -9.88 -7.93
CA THR A 242 3.98 -9.05 -8.92
C THR A 242 3.26 -7.88 -8.23
N THR A 243 3.19 -6.74 -8.91
CA THR A 243 2.66 -5.48 -8.34
C THR A 243 1.19 -5.59 -7.89
N PHE A 244 0.39 -6.44 -8.54
CA PHE A 244 -0.99 -6.71 -8.15
C PHE A 244 -1.11 -7.39 -6.77
N PHE A 245 -0.14 -8.24 -6.42
CA PHE A 245 -0.12 -8.95 -5.13
C PHE A 245 0.32 -8.03 -3.98
N LEU A 246 1.23 -7.09 -4.26
CA LEU A 246 1.67 -6.09 -3.29
C LEU A 246 0.53 -5.18 -2.82
N LEU A 247 -0.35 -4.75 -3.73
CA LEU A 247 -1.52 -3.95 -3.37
C LEU A 247 -2.43 -4.68 -2.36
N SER A 248 -2.58 -6.01 -2.50
CA SER A 248 -3.31 -6.85 -1.53
C SER A 248 -2.59 -6.92 -0.18
N LEU A 249 -1.25 -7.02 -0.17
CA LEU A 249 -0.45 -6.98 1.05
C LEU A 249 -0.62 -5.65 1.80
N PHE A 250 -0.51 -4.51 1.11
CA PHE A 250 -0.75 -3.18 1.69
C PHE A 250 -2.20 -3.03 2.21
N LEU A 251 -3.19 -3.62 1.54
CA LEU A 251 -4.58 -3.65 2.03
C LEU A 251 -4.77 -4.56 3.26
N SER A 252 -4.02 -5.66 3.36
CA SER A 252 -4.10 -6.60 4.50
C SER A 252 -3.47 -6.09 5.80
N LEU A 253 -2.57 -5.11 5.74
CA LEU A 253 -1.96 -4.50 6.92
C LEU A 253 -3.03 -3.80 7.78
N SER A 254 -3.39 -4.40 8.91
CA SER A 254 -4.15 -3.75 9.96
C SER A 254 -3.29 -2.67 10.64
N PHE A 255 -3.89 -1.53 10.92
CA PHE A 255 -3.30 -0.44 11.69
C PHE A 255 -4.07 -0.28 12.99
N SER A 256 -3.39 0.03 14.10
CA SER A 256 -4.06 0.50 15.31
C SER A 256 -4.92 1.73 14.98
N PRO A 257 -6.10 1.91 15.62
CA PRO A 257 -7.01 3.00 15.28
C PRO A 257 -6.29 4.35 15.41
N PHE A 258 -6.16 5.04 14.28
CA PHE A 258 -5.46 6.33 14.24
C PHE A 258 -6.12 7.32 15.19
N PHE A 259 -5.29 8.03 15.96
CA PHE A 259 -5.75 9.07 16.88
C PHE A 259 -6.62 10.08 16.14
N ILE A 260 -7.90 10.14 16.52
CA ILE A 260 -8.83 11.17 16.05
C ILE A 260 -8.34 12.54 16.54
N LEU A 261 -8.52 13.56 15.71
CA LEU A 261 -8.38 14.96 16.10
C LEU A 261 -9.65 15.73 15.78
N LEU A 262 -9.99 16.66 16.66
CA LEU A 262 -10.94 17.73 16.39
C LEU A 262 -10.23 18.79 15.54
N TYR A 263 -10.79 19.14 14.38
CA TYR A 263 -10.25 20.17 13.49
C TYR A 263 -11.30 21.25 13.17
N PRO A 264 -10.90 22.53 13.03
CA PRO A 264 -11.73 23.55 12.40
C PRO A 264 -12.10 23.15 10.97
N THR A 265 -13.33 23.45 10.54
CA THR A 265 -13.83 23.10 9.19
C THR A 265 -12.93 23.55 8.04
N LEU A 266 -12.33 24.74 8.15
CA LEU A 266 -11.46 25.30 7.11
C LEU A 266 -10.20 24.46 6.85
N ASP A 267 -9.73 23.71 7.85
CA ASP A 267 -8.57 22.80 7.76
C ASP A 267 -8.98 21.37 7.36
N GLY A 268 -10.25 21.14 7.01
CA GLY A 268 -10.82 19.82 6.69
C GLY A 268 -10.52 19.30 5.28
N MET A 269 -10.01 20.14 4.37
CA MET A 269 -9.75 19.77 2.97
C MET A 269 -8.86 18.53 2.84
N GLY A 270 -9.31 17.51 2.09
CA GLY A 270 -8.59 16.25 1.86
C GLY A 270 -8.60 15.28 3.06
N ARG A 271 -9.23 15.65 4.19
CA ARG A 271 -9.34 14.77 5.36
C ARG A 271 -10.50 13.80 5.22
N VAL A 272 -10.44 12.72 6.00
CA VAL A 272 -11.53 11.73 6.11
C VAL A 272 -12.23 11.89 7.45
N LEU A 273 -13.56 11.99 7.44
CA LEU A 273 -14.37 12.08 8.66
C LEU A 273 -14.26 10.81 9.50
N ALA A 274 -14.01 10.99 10.81
CA ALA A 274 -14.01 9.93 11.80
C ALA A 274 -15.36 9.76 12.51
N GLN A 275 -16.28 10.71 12.33
CA GLN A 275 -17.66 10.71 12.84
C GLN A 275 -18.70 10.84 11.72
N ASP A 276 -19.97 10.55 12.03
CA ASP A 276 -21.10 11.04 11.26
C ASP A 276 -21.42 12.49 11.69
N VAL A 277 -21.98 13.30 10.78
CA VAL A 277 -22.38 14.69 11.02
C VAL A 277 -23.85 14.89 10.70
N TYR A 278 -24.58 15.49 11.64
CA TYR A 278 -26.03 15.65 11.59
C TYR A 278 -26.45 17.13 11.56
N ALA A 279 -27.51 17.44 10.82
CA ALA A 279 -28.09 18.77 10.78
C ALA A 279 -28.83 19.10 12.08
N LYS A 280 -28.41 20.17 12.77
CA LYS A 280 -29.07 20.68 14.00
C LYS A 280 -30.36 21.46 13.72
N ASP A 281 -30.49 22.00 12.51
CA ASP A 281 -31.58 22.86 12.04
C ASP A 281 -32.06 22.40 10.64
N ASN A 282 -33.17 22.97 10.17
CA ASN A 282 -33.71 22.70 8.83
C ASN A 282 -33.11 23.67 7.79
N LEU A 283 -32.98 23.22 6.53
CA LEU A 283 -32.68 24.06 5.37
C LEU A 283 -33.80 23.97 4.31
N PRO A 284 -34.44 25.10 3.93
CA PRO A 284 -34.44 26.36 4.66
C PRO A 284 -35.12 26.22 6.05
N PRO A 285 -34.80 27.09 7.02
CA PRO A 285 -35.40 27.04 8.37
C PRO A 285 -36.81 27.64 8.44
N PHE A 286 -37.15 28.51 7.48
CA PHE A 286 -38.47 29.08 7.22
C PHE A 286 -38.92 28.68 5.80
N PRO A 287 -40.21 28.75 5.44
CA PRO A 287 -40.61 28.61 4.03
C PRO A 287 -40.02 29.79 3.26
N ALA A 288 -39.26 29.55 2.20
CA ALA A 288 -38.47 30.56 1.50
C ALA A 288 -38.90 30.70 0.04
N SER A 289 -38.95 31.93 -0.48
CA SER A 289 -39.23 32.17 -1.90
C SER A 289 -38.11 31.61 -2.80
N VAL A 290 -38.50 31.03 -3.94
CA VAL A 290 -37.61 30.59 -5.02
C VAL A 290 -37.37 31.71 -6.04
N LYS A 291 -38.22 32.75 -6.06
CA LYS A 291 -38.19 33.84 -7.05
C LYS A 291 -38.35 35.23 -6.41
N ASP A 292 -37.98 36.25 -7.17
CA ASP A 292 -38.41 37.63 -6.92
C ASP A 292 -39.84 37.82 -7.49
N GLY A 293 -40.71 38.48 -6.73
CA GLY A 293 -42.12 38.63 -7.11
C GLY A 293 -43.01 38.86 -5.89
N TYR A 294 -44.13 38.13 -5.81
CA TYR A 294 -45.15 38.34 -4.79
C TYR A 294 -45.58 37.02 -4.15
N ALA A 295 -45.63 37.00 -2.81
CA ALA A 295 -46.29 35.94 -2.05
C ALA A 295 -47.80 36.18 -2.09
N VAL A 296 -48.53 35.18 -2.61
CA VAL A 296 -49.96 35.24 -2.90
C VAL A 296 -50.72 34.12 -2.19
N ARG A 297 -52.04 34.25 -2.20
CA ARG A 297 -52.96 33.14 -1.91
C ARG A 297 -53.40 32.54 -3.24
N ALA A 298 -53.00 31.32 -3.55
CA ALA A 298 -53.32 30.66 -4.82
C ALA A 298 -54.84 30.55 -5.03
N ALA A 299 -55.62 30.41 -3.96
CA ALA A 299 -57.07 30.38 -3.97
C ALA A 299 -57.74 31.71 -4.43
N ASP A 300 -57.03 32.84 -4.41
CA ASP A 300 -57.56 34.13 -4.88
C ASP A 300 -57.47 34.26 -6.42
N GLY A 301 -56.57 33.51 -7.06
CA GLY A 301 -56.38 33.49 -8.51
C GLY A 301 -55.82 34.80 -9.11
N PRO A 302 -55.98 35.02 -10.43
CA PRO A 302 -55.54 36.24 -11.12
C PRO A 302 -56.31 37.51 -10.72
N GLY A 303 -55.78 38.66 -11.12
CA GLY A 303 -56.37 39.99 -10.97
C GLY A 303 -55.66 40.87 -9.94
N ASP A 304 -56.30 41.99 -9.63
CA ASP A 304 -55.67 43.14 -8.98
C ASP A 304 -55.65 42.96 -7.44
N ARG A 305 -54.53 43.26 -6.78
CA ARG A 305 -54.26 42.95 -5.37
C ARG A 305 -53.56 44.11 -4.67
N PHE A 306 -53.88 44.30 -3.38
CA PHE A 306 -53.18 45.26 -2.52
C PHE A 306 -51.86 44.66 -2.00
N ILE A 307 -50.78 45.41 -2.13
CA ILE A 307 -49.47 45.06 -1.57
C ILE A 307 -49.43 45.54 -0.12
N ILE A 308 -49.21 44.62 0.83
CA ILE A 308 -49.17 44.93 2.28
C ILE A 308 -47.75 45.09 2.83
N GLY A 309 -46.82 45.51 1.97
CA GLY A 309 -45.39 45.63 2.24
C GLY A 309 -44.53 44.54 1.59
N GLU A 310 -43.31 44.40 2.07
CA GLU A 310 -42.26 43.52 1.53
C GLU A 310 -41.72 42.54 2.60
N SER A 311 -41.34 41.33 2.18
CA SER A 311 -40.42 40.48 2.92
C SER A 311 -39.04 40.43 2.25
N GLN A 312 -38.03 40.82 3.03
CA GLN A 312 -36.63 40.87 2.61
C GLN A 312 -35.82 39.74 3.25
N ALA A 313 -34.80 39.25 2.55
CA ALA A 313 -33.87 38.26 3.08
C ALA A 313 -33.22 38.74 4.40
N GLY A 314 -33.26 37.89 5.43
CA GLY A 314 -32.72 38.19 6.76
C GLY A 314 -33.71 38.83 7.76
N GLN A 315 -34.93 39.18 7.32
CA GLN A 315 -35.99 39.68 8.22
C GLN A 315 -37.22 38.78 8.17
N GLN A 316 -37.77 38.41 9.34
CA GLN A 316 -39.01 37.62 9.42
C GLN A 316 -40.22 38.56 9.26
N PRO A 317 -41.09 38.37 8.24
CA PRO A 317 -42.29 39.17 8.07
C PRO A 317 -43.26 38.97 9.24
N THR A 318 -43.82 40.09 9.73
CA THR A 318 -44.75 40.16 10.86
C THR A 318 -46.22 40.21 10.44
N HIS A 319 -46.51 40.67 9.22
CA HIS A 319 -47.86 40.75 8.68
C HIS A 319 -48.35 39.39 8.13
N THR A 320 -49.66 39.22 8.09
CA THR A 320 -50.34 38.04 7.51
C THR A 320 -51.09 38.47 6.25
N VAL A 321 -50.88 37.73 5.15
CA VAL A 321 -51.55 37.98 3.86
C VAL A 321 -52.99 37.45 3.91
N MET A 322 -53.96 38.35 3.83
CA MET A 322 -55.40 38.05 3.82
C MET A 322 -55.92 37.93 2.37
N PRO A 323 -57.11 37.34 2.12
CA PRO A 323 -57.74 37.35 0.80
C PRO A 323 -57.79 38.76 0.17
N GLY A 324 -57.38 38.86 -1.10
CA GLY A 324 -57.27 40.11 -1.86
C GLY A 324 -55.95 40.87 -1.66
N GLN A 325 -55.05 40.37 -0.80
CA GLN A 325 -53.75 40.98 -0.51
C GLN A 325 -52.60 40.10 -1.04
N VAL A 326 -51.44 40.73 -1.23
CA VAL A 326 -50.15 40.08 -1.52
C VAL A 326 -49.03 40.80 -0.76
N MET A 327 -47.87 40.16 -0.64
CA MET A 327 -46.66 40.79 -0.11
C MET A 327 -45.54 40.66 -1.14
N ARG A 328 -44.78 41.72 -1.40
CA ARG A 328 -43.57 41.62 -2.24
C ARG A 328 -42.56 40.69 -1.57
N VAL A 329 -41.93 39.80 -2.33
CA VAL A 329 -40.88 38.90 -1.81
C VAL A 329 -39.68 38.88 -2.74
N THR A 330 -38.49 38.79 -2.15
CA THR A 330 -37.23 38.55 -2.86
C THR A 330 -36.79 37.10 -2.74
N THR A 331 -35.94 36.65 -3.64
CA THR A 331 -35.42 35.27 -3.70
C THR A 331 -34.71 34.92 -2.40
N GLY A 332 -35.15 33.85 -1.73
CA GLY A 332 -34.65 33.44 -0.42
C GLY A 332 -35.24 34.18 0.79
N ALA A 333 -36.11 35.18 0.60
CA ALA A 333 -36.86 35.80 1.69
C ALA A 333 -37.91 34.84 2.29
N PRO A 334 -38.28 34.97 3.58
CA PRO A 334 -39.33 34.15 4.18
C PRO A 334 -40.72 34.47 3.60
N ILE A 335 -41.54 33.43 3.42
CA ILE A 335 -42.94 33.61 3.05
C ILE A 335 -43.75 34.07 4.28
N PRO A 336 -44.58 35.13 4.18
CA PRO A 336 -45.44 35.57 5.28
C PRO A 336 -46.54 34.56 5.57
N CYS A 337 -47.09 34.61 6.79
CA CYS A 337 -48.27 33.81 7.14
C CYS A 337 -49.46 34.17 6.22
N GLY A 338 -50.31 33.19 5.91
CA GLY A 338 -51.53 33.37 5.11
C GLY A 338 -51.34 33.21 3.59
N ALA A 339 -50.13 33.43 3.07
CA ALA A 339 -49.76 33.10 1.69
C ALA A 339 -49.39 31.61 1.54
N ASP A 340 -49.64 31.03 0.37
CA ASP A 340 -49.39 29.61 0.07
C ASP A 340 -48.72 29.36 -1.31
N ALA A 341 -48.45 30.42 -2.09
CA ALA A 341 -47.70 30.35 -3.34
C ALA A 341 -46.91 31.65 -3.58
N VAL A 342 -45.92 31.61 -4.47
CA VAL A 342 -45.29 32.80 -5.04
C VAL A 342 -45.63 32.90 -6.53
N VAL A 343 -45.85 34.13 -7.00
CA VAL A 343 -45.88 34.47 -8.42
C VAL A 343 -44.65 35.32 -8.72
N GLN A 344 -43.87 34.88 -9.72
CA GLN A 344 -42.68 35.59 -10.18
C GLN A 344 -43.04 36.96 -10.77
N VAL A 345 -42.17 37.95 -10.64
CA VAL A 345 -42.45 39.35 -11.06
C VAL A 345 -42.82 39.45 -12.56
N GLU A 346 -42.29 38.56 -13.40
CA GLU A 346 -42.56 38.52 -14.84
C GLU A 346 -44.02 38.14 -15.18
N ASP A 347 -44.77 37.51 -14.26
CA ASP A 347 -46.19 37.18 -14.39
C ASP A 347 -47.09 38.21 -13.68
N THR A 348 -46.63 39.45 -13.54
CA THR A 348 -47.36 40.55 -12.87
C THR A 348 -47.24 41.90 -13.58
N GLU A 349 -48.23 42.77 -13.39
CA GLU A 349 -48.18 44.19 -13.81
C GLU A 349 -48.34 45.10 -12.58
N LEU A 350 -47.38 45.99 -12.32
CA LEU A 350 -47.53 47.01 -11.28
C LEU A 350 -48.62 48.01 -11.72
N LEU A 351 -49.59 48.28 -10.84
CA LEU A 351 -50.74 49.17 -11.13
C LEU A 351 -50.64 50.51 -10.41
N ARG A 352 -50.11 50.52 -9.19
CA ARG A 352 -49.98 51.73 -8.37
C ARG A 352 -48.80 51.64 -7.42
N GLU A 353 -48.06 52.72 -7.33
CA GLU A 353 -46.97 52.99 -6.38
C GLU A 353 -47.28 54.27 -5.58
N SER A 354 -46.43 54.61 -4.62
CA SER A 354 -46.49 55.87 -3.88
C SER A 354 -46.09 57.07 -4.75
N ASP A 355 -46.53 58.29 -4.36
CA ASP A 355 -46.24 59.53 -5.12
C ASP A 355 -44.73 59.86 -5.22
N ASP A 356 -43.88 59.21 -4.43
CA ASP A 356 -42.42 59.31 -4.43
C ASP A 356 -41.70 58.10 -5.06
N GLY A 357 -42.44 57.09 -5.54
CA GLY A 357 -41.90 55.88 -6.16
C GLY A 357 -41.14 54.95 -5.21
N THR A 358 -41.37 55.04 -3.89
CA THR A 358 -40.64 54.23 -2.89
C THR A 358 -41.38 52.97 -2.43
N GLU A 359 -42.72 52.95 -2.48
CA GLU A 359 -43.55 51.79 -2.09
C GLU A 359 -44.48 51.36 -3.24
N GLU A 360 -44.48 50.07 -3.57
CA GLU A 360 -45.47 49.47 -4.47
C GLU A 360 -46.76 49.19 -3.67
N LEU A 361 -47.91 49.61 -4.20
CA LEU A 361 -49.19 49.62 -3.47
C LEU A 361 -50.24 48.67 -4.05
N GLU A 362 -50.33 48.55 -5.39
CA GLU A 362 -51.25 47.63 -6.07
C GLU A 362 -50.59 46.96 -7.29
N VAL A 363 -50.83 45.65 -7.45
CA VAL A 363 -50.31 44.82 -8.54
C VAL A 363 -51.39 43.93 -9.13
N ARG A 364 -51.35 43.70 -10.44
CA ARG A 364 -52.13 42.66 -11.13
C ARG A 364 -51.35 41.36 -11.18
N ILE A 365 -51.93 40.30 -10.65
CA ILE A 365 -51.46 38.93 -10.85
C ILE A 365 -52.02 38.41 -12.18
N LEU A 366 -51.18 38.06 -13.15
CA LEU A 366 -51.63 37.61 -14.48
C LEU A 366 -52.02 36.13 -14.52
N VAL A 367 -51.42 35.31 -13.66
CA VAL A 367 -51.49 33.84 -13.72
C VAL A 367 -52.20 33.20 -12.53
N GLN A 368 -52.83 32.04 -12.76
CA GLN A 368 -53.39 31.21 -11.70
C GLN A 368 -52.25 30.40 -11.06
N ALA A 369 -51.72 30.90 -9.94
CA ALA A 369 -50.74 30.21 -9.12
C ALA A 369 -51.26 28.86 -8.60
N ARG A 370 -50.36 27.92 -8.32
CA ARG A 370 -50.67 26.64 -7.66
C ARG A 370 -50.23 26.67 -6.19
N PRO A 371 -50.97 26.07 -5.23
CA PRO A 371 -50.49 25.94 -3.86
C PRO A 371 -49.11 25.25 -3.80
N GLY A 372 -48.17 25.84 -3.07
CA GLY A 372 -46.78 25.41 -2.98
C GLY A 372 -45.88 25.83 -4.15
N GLN A 373 -46.39 26.56 -5.15
CA GLN A 373 -45.58 27.06 -6.26
C GLN A 373 -44.51 28.05 -5.78
N ASP A 374 -43.28 27.89 -6.30
CA ASP A 374 -42.13 28.77 -6.11
C ASP A 374 -41.78 29.06 -4.63
N ILE A 375 -42.11 28.11 -3.75
CA ILE A 375 -41.75 28.09 -2.32
C ILE A 375 -40.94 26.84 -2.00
N ARG A 376 -39.77 27.01 -1.36
CA ARG A 376 -39.05 25.94 -0.67
C ARG A 376 -39.59 25.84 0.77
N PRO A 377 -40.36 24.81 1.14
CA PRO A 377 -40.87 24.65 2.51
C PRO A 377 -39.75 24.38 3.53
N ILE A 378 -40.08 24.48 4.83
CA ILE A 378 -39.14 24.21 5.92
C ILE A 378 -38.56 22.79 5.76
N GLY A 379 -37.23 22.69 5.71
CA GLY A 379 -36.53 21.41 5.58
C GLY A 379 -36.72 20.72 4.23
N HIS A 380 -36.90 21.50 3.16
CA HIS A 380 -36.94 21.00 1.79
C HIS A 380 -35.61 20.36 1.35
N ASP A 381 -34.48 21.01 1.68
CA ASP A 381 -33.15 20.64 1.20
C ASP A 381 -32.39 19.77 2.23
N ILE A 382 -32.54 20.08 3.52
CA ILE A 382 -31.95 19.33 4.65
C ILE A 382 -32.92 19.38 5.83
N LYS A 383 -33.16 18.25 6.50
CA LYS A 383 -34.02 18.17 7.69
C LYS A 383 -33.20 18.12 8.97
N ARG A 384 -33.71 18.75 10.03
CA ARG A 384 -33.16 18.64 11.39
C ARG A 384 -33.13 17.16 11.82
N GLY A 385 -31.95 16.69 12.23
CA GLY A 385 -31.67 15.30 12.58
C GLY A 385 -31.20 14.42 11.43
N GLU A 386 -31.12 14.95 10.20
CA GLU A 386 -30.61 14.23 9.03
C GLU A 386 -29.08 14.12 9.07
N CYS A 387 -28.54 12.96 8.68
CA CYS A 387 -27.09 12.76 8.55
C CYS A 387 -26.64 13.36 7.20
N VAL A 388 -25.95 14.49 7.24
CA VAL A 388 -25.52 15.23 6.04
C VAL A 388 -24.18 14.75 5.49
N LEU A 389 -23.30 14.23 6.34
CA LEU A 389 -22.03 13.63 5.95
C LEU A 389 -21.72 12.41 6.83
N SER A 390 -21.41 11.27 6.21
CA SER A 390 -21.13 10.03 6.93
C SER A 390 -19.65 9.85 7.22
N LYS A 391 -19.34 9.13 8.30
CA LYS A 391 -18.00 8.63 8.63
C LYS A 391 -17.35 7.92 7.43
N GLY A 392 -16.08 8.20 7.18
CA GLY A 392 -15.36 7.69 6.01
C GLY A 392 -15.49 8.54 4.75
N THR A 393 -16.28 9.63 4.77
CA THR A 393 -16.29 10.63 3.68
C THR A 393 -14.95 11.35 3.62
N HIS A 394 -14.34 11.38 2.44
CA HIS A 394 -13.15 12.14 2.12
C HIS A 394 -13.57 13.52 1.57
N MET A 395 -13.24 14.59 2.30
CA MET A 395 -13.86 15.91 2.13
C MET A 395 -13.17 16.77 1.06
N GLY A 396 -13.97 17.25 0.10
CA GLY A 396 -13.65 18.35 -0.80
C GLY A 396 -14.43 19.63 -0.46
N PRO A 397 -14.44 20.63 -1.36
CA PRO A 397 -15.02 21.95 -1.08
C PRO A 397 -16.52 21.91 -0.76
N SER A 398 -17.26 21.00 -1.39
CA SER A 398 -18.71 20.82 -1.17
C SER A 398 -19.00 20.35 0.25
N GLU A 399 -18.19 19.44 0.78
CA GLU A 399 -18.35 18.89 2.13
C GLU A 399 -18.01 19.95 3.18
N ILE A 400 -16.96 20.76 2.97
CA ILE A 400 -16.64 21.90 3.84
C ILE A 400 -17.76 22.95 3.82
N GLY A 401 -18.34 23.22 2.64
CA GLY A 401 -19.53 24.06 2.49
C GLY A 401 -20.72 23.53 3.29
N LEU A 402 -21.02 22.23 3.18
CA LEU A 402 -22.12 21.58 3.88
C LEU A 402 -21.96 21.58 5.40
N LEU A 403 -20.74 21.40 5.92
CA LEU A 403 -20.42 21.57 7.35
C LEU A 403 -20.72 23.00 7.83
N ALA A 404 -20.36 24.01 7.04
CA ALA A 404 -20.70 25.40 7.32
C ALA A 404 -22.22 25.65 7.25
N THR A 405 -22.93 25.04 6.29
CA THR A 405 -24.39 25.13 6.14
C THR A 405 -25.14 24.59 7.36
N VAL A 406 -24.72 23.44 7.93
CA VAL A 406 -25.30 22.94 9.19
C VAL A 406 -24.71 23.60 10.44
N GLY A 407 -23.78 24.55 10.28
CA GLY A 407 -23.11 25.26 11.37
C GLY A 407 -22.39 24.33 12.34
N VAL A 408 -21.69 23.31 11.82
CA VAL A 408 -20.79 22.42 12.55
C VAL A 408 -19.36 22.85 12.19
N THR A 409 -18.76 23.68 13.04
CA THR A 409 -17.47 24.35 12.78
C THR A 409 -16.24 23.53 13.18
N GLU A 410 -16.45 22.43 13.90
CA GLU A 410 -15.41 21.51 14.38
C GLU A 410 -15.84 20.07 14.09
N VAL A 411 -14.93 19.24 13.58
CA VAL A 411 -15.21 17.83 13.22
C VAL A 411 -14.08 16.89 13.62
N GLU A 412 -14.46 15.69 14.05
CA GLU A 412 -13.55 14.56 14.23
C GLU A 412 -13.09 14.00 12.87
N VAL A 413 -11.78 13.95 12.66
CA VAL A 413 -11.15 13.47 11.42
C VAL A 413 -9.96 12.55 11.69
N GLN A 414 -9.63 11.73 10.69
CA GLN A 414 -8.40 10.93 10.67
C GLN A 414 -7.17 11.83 10.55
N LYS A 415 -6.08 11.47 11.25
CA LYS A 415 -4.78 12.14 11.10
C LYS A 415 -4.19 11.90 9.72
N PHE A 416 -3.51 12.92 9.18
CA PHE A 416 -2.55 12.71 8.11
C PHE A 416 -1.27 12.07 8.69
N PRO A 417 -0.70 11.03 8.05
CA PRO A 417 0.60 10.49 8.44
C PRO A 417 1.70 11.55 8.25
N VAL A 418 2.62 11.64 9.20
CA VAL A 418 3.85 12.43 9.03
C VAL A 418 4.88 11.61 8.25
N VAL A 419 5.54 12.20 7.26
CA VAL A 419 6.43 11.47 6.32
C VAL A 419 7.84 12.06 6.33
N ALA A 420 8.82 11.29 6.81
CA ALA A 420 10.24 11.66 6.76
C ALA A 420 10.89 11.19 5.44
N VAL A 421 11.75 12.02 4.85
CA VAL A 421 12.45 11.74 3.59
C VAL A 421 13.95 12.00 3.71
N MET A 422 14.77 11.01 3.33
CA MET A 422 16.24 11.09 3.22
C MET A 422 16.71 10.56 1.85
N SER A 423 17.81 11.11 1.35
CA SER A 423 18.58 10.49 0.25
C SER A 423 19.88 9.89 0.78
N THR A 424 20.31 8.78 0.21
CA THR A 424 21.52 8.04 0.60
C THR A 424 22.45 7.90 -0.60
N GLY A 425 23.71 8.31 -0.46
CA GLY A 425 24.70 8.20 -1.54
C GLY A 425 25.91 9.08 -1.32
N ASN A 426 27.11 8.49 -1.29
CA ASN A 426 28.37 9.24 -1.19
C ASN A 426 28.66 10.12 -2.42
N GLU A 427 27.96 9.93 -3.55
CA GLU A 427 28.02 10.79 -4.74
C GLU A 427 27.20 12.08 -4.59
N LEU A 428 26.34 12.18 -3.58
CA LEU A 428 25.37 13.27 -3.47
C LEU A 428 25.98 14.56 -2.90
N LEU A 429 25.31 15.66 -3.27
CA LEU A 429 25.44 17.04 -2.79
C LEU A 429 24.03 17.65 -2.73
N ASN A 430 23.83 18.73 -1.97
CA ASN A 430 22.54 19.41 -1.92
C ASN A 430 22.26 20.20 -3.22
N PRO A 431 20.98 20.57 -3.50
CA PRO A 431 20.64 21.41 -4.64
C PRO A 431 21.41 22.73 -4.71
N GLU A 432 21.78 23.29 -3.56
CA GLU A 432 22.48 24.58 -3.38
C GLU A 432 24.00 24.49 -3.60
N ASP A 433 24.59 23.30 -3.50
CA ASP A 433 26.04 23.08 -3.54
C ASP A 433 26.58 23.13 -4.99
N ASP A 434 27.84 23.55 -5.18
CA ASP A 434 28.52 23.47 -6.49
C ASP A 434 29.04 22.07 -6.81
N LEU A 435 29.02 21.70 -8.10
CA LEU A 435 29.42 20.36 -8.54
C LEU A 435 30.94 20.15 -8.41
N HIS A 436 31.33 18.95 -7.99
CA HIS A 436 32.72 18.50 -7.87
C HIS A 436 32.91 17.17 -8.63
N PRO A 437 34.14 16.75 -8.97
CA PRO A 437 34.38 15.49 -9.68
C PRO A 437 33.75 14.28 -8.97
N GLY A 438 32.99 13.48 -9.73
CA GLY A 438 32.28 12.30 -9.19
C GLY A 438 31.05 12.61 -8.34
N LYS A 439 30.59 13.87 -8.28
CA LYS A 439 29.41 14.28 -7.51
C LYS A 439 28.22 14.68 -8.39
N ILE A 440 27.01 14.50 -7.86
CA ILE A 440 25.73 14.98 -8.44
C ILE A 440 24.85 15.61 -7.36
N ARG A 441 23.91 16.47 -7.74
CA ARG A 441 22.93 17.07 -6.82
C ARG A 441 21.78 16.09 -6.56
N ASP A 442 21.41 15.95 -5.29
CA ASP A 442 20.24 15.22 -4.84
C ASP A 442 18.95 15.88 -5.34
N SER A 443 18.32 15.23 -6.32
CA SER A 443 17.01 15.65 -6.86
C SER A 443 15.86 14.79 -6.34
N ASN A 444 16.15 13.65 -5.73
CA ASN A 444 15.13 12.67 -5.34
C ASN A 444 14.41 13.13 -4.08
N ARG A 445 15.14 13.61 -3.06
CA ARG A 445 14.54 14.15 -1.83
C ARG A 445 13.58 15.28 -2.12
N SER A 446 13.98 16.26 -2.94
CA SER A 446 13.13 17.38 -3.36
C SER A 446 11.91 16.92 -4.17
N THR A 447 12.08 15.96 -5.09
CA THR A 447 10.97 15.41 -5.89
C THR A 447 9.96 14.66 -5.01
N LEU A 448 10.45 13.78 -4.12
CA LEU A 448 9.62 12.98 -3.22
C LEU A 448 8.85 13.88 -2.24
N LEU A 449 9.53 14.83 -1.59
CA LEU A 449 8.90 15.82 -0.70
C LEU A 449 7.77 16.57 -1.42
N ALA A 450 8.01 17.04 -2.65
CA ALA A 450 6.98 17.73 -3.44
C ALA A 450 5.77 16.84 -3.78
N THR A 451 5.98 15.59 -4.22
CA THR A 451 4.88 14.63 -4.49
C THR A 451 4.06 14.30 -3.23
N ILE A 452 4.68 14.27 -2.06
CA ILE A 452 3.99 14.03 -0.78
C ILE A 452 3.18 15.27 -0.35
N GLN A 453 3.76 16.46 -0.54
CA GLN A 453 3.11 17.75 -0.26
C GLN A 453 1.94 18.07 -1.22
N GLU A 454 2.02 17.64 -2.49
CA GLU A 454 0.92 17.76 -3.47
C GLU A 454 -0.35 17.01 -3.01
N HIS A 455 -0.19 15.95 -2.21
CA HIS A 455 -1.29 15.23 -1.57
C HIS A 455 -1.65 15.74 -0.16
N GLY A 456 -1.06 16.86 0.29
CA GLY A 456 -1.41 17.52 1.56
C GLY A 456 -0.76 16.93 2.82
N TYR A 457 0.10 15.92 2.70
CA TYR A 457 0.72 15.27 3.86
C TYR A 457 1.88 16.11 4.45
N PRO A 458 2.01 16.20 5.79
CA PRO A 458 3.13 16.89 6.43
C PRO A 458 4.44 16.10 6.29
N THR A 459 5.49 16.78 5.82
CA THR A 459 6.79 16.18 5.52
C THR A 459 7.93 16.63 6.44
N ILE A 460 8.88 15.73 6.69
CA ILE A 460 10.15 16.02 7.37
C ILE A 460 11.32 15.74 6.41
N ASN A 461 12.23 16.69 6.29
CA ASN A 461 13.45 16.55 5.50
C ASN A 461 14.60 16.12 6.44
N LEU A 462 15.15 14.93 6.23
CA LEU A 462 16.26 14.35 7.00
C LEU A 462 17.64 14.52 6.33
N GLY A 463 17.71 15.23 5.20
CA GLY A 463 18.97 15.52 4.53
C GLY A 463 19.50 14.41 3.61
N ILE A 464 20.82 14.47 3.40
CA ILE A 464 21.62 13.48 2.67
C ILE A 464 22.42 12.70 3.72
N VAL A 465 22.47 11.38 3.57
CA VAL A 465 23.16 10.46 4.48
C VAL A 465 24.21 9.67 3.70
N GLY A 466 25.40 9.48 4.29
CA GLY A 466 26.49 8.75 3.66
C GLY A 466 26.25 7.23 3.63
N ASP A 467 26.93 6.51 2.72
CA ASP A 467 26.84 5.05 2.68
C ASP A 467 27.74 4.44 3.77
N ASN A 468 27.27 4.46 5.02
CA ASN A 468 27.83 3.69 6.14
C ASN A 468 26.71 3.30 7.12
N PRO A 469 26.85 2.18 7.87
CA PRO A 469 25.77 1.68 8.73
C PRO A 469 25.34 2.65 9.83
N ASP A 470 26.29 3.33 10.49
CA ASP A 470 26.03 4.17 11.67
C ASP A 470 25.20 5.41 11.31
N ASP A 471 25.58 6.15 10.26
CA ASP A 471 24.83 7.32 9.81
C ASP A 471 23.42 6.95 9.32
N LEU A 472 23.29 5.81 8.63
CA LEU A 472 21.99 5.28 8.18
C LEU A 472 21.10 4.91 9.37
N LEU A 473 21.63 4.21 10.37
CA LEU A 473 20.90 3.83 11.58
C LEU A 473 20.46 5.06 12.39
N ASN A 474 21.34 6.06 12.54
CA ASN A 474 21.03 7.31 13.21
C ASN A 474 19.88 8.07 12.50
N ALA A 475 19.94 8.23 11.18
CA ALA A 475 18.91 8.90 10.41
C ALA A 475 17.56 8.13 10.40
N LEU A 476 17.60 6.80 10.35
CA LEU A 476 16.39 5.96 10.46
C LEU A 476 15.73 6.11 11.83
N ASN A 477 16.49 6.09 12.93
CA ASN A 477 15.99 6.30 14.28
C ASN A 477 15.42 7.72 14.47
N GLU A 478 16.07 8.74 13.91
CA GLU A 478 15.54 10.10 13.92
C GLU A 478 14.18 10.17 13.19
N GLY A 479 14.10 9.60 11.98
CA GLY A 479 12.86 9.52 11.21
C GLY A 479 11.73 8.80 11.95
N ILE A 480 12.02 7.66 12.59
CA ILE A 480 11.08 6.88 13.41
C ILE A 480 10.53 7.68 14.58
N SER A 481 11.37 8.46 15.27
CA SER A 481 10.96 9.27 16.41
C SER A 481 10.09 10.47 16.03
N ARG A 482 10.15 10.91 14.77
CA ARG A 482 9.51 12.15 14.27
C ARG A 482 8.36 11.94 13.27
N ALA A 483 8.27 10.78 12.62
CA ALA A 483 7.36 10.51 11.51
C ALA A 483 6.71 9.12 11.61
N ASP A 484 5.63 8.88 10.86
CA ASP A 484 4.91 7.60 10.79
C ASP A 484 5.36 6.74 9.60
N VAL A 485 5.85 7.41 8.56
CA VAL A 485 6.44 6.80 7.38
C VAL A 485 7.84 7.39 7.17
N ILE A 486 8.83 6.54 6.90
CA ILE A 486 10.18 6.92 6.51
C ILE A 486 10.39 6.48 5.06
N ILE A 487 10.93 7.39 4.24
CA ILE A 487 11.24 7.15 2.84
C ILE A 487 12.72 7.41 2.63
N THR A 488 13.42 6.44 2.07
CA THR A 488 14.82 6.59 1.64
C THR A 488 14.93 6.52 0.12
N SER A 489 16.00 7.06 -0.44
CA SER A 489 16.31 7.00 -1.87
C SER A 489 17.79 6.73 -2.08
N GLY A 490 18.11 5.55 -2.62
CA GLY A 490 19.49 5.05 -2.78
C GLY A 490 19.74 3.82 -1.89
N GLY A 491 20.98 3.31 -1.86
CA GLY A 491 21.41 2.28 -0.90
C GLY A 491 20.68 0.92 -0.94
N VAL A 492 19.91 0.61 -2.00
CA VAL A 492 19.00 -0.56 -2.09
C VAL A 492 19.32 -1.57 -3.18
N SER A 493 20.41 -1.43 -3.95
CA SER A 493 20.67 -2.28 -5.12
C SER A 493 21.28 -3.65 -4.75
N MET A 494 22.51 -3.92 -5.20
CA MET A 494 23.32 -5.13 -4.97
C MET A 494 24.83 -4.79 -4.93
N GLY A 495 25.18 -3.51 -4.77
CA GLY A 495 26.56 -3.03 -4.67
C GLY A 495 27.11 -3.19 -3.25
N GLU A 496 28.44 -3.21 -3.14
CA GLU A 496 29.18 -3.44 -1.89
C GLU A 496 28.94 -2.38 -0.79
N LYS A 497 28.24 -1.29 -1.13
CA LYS A 497 27.87 -0.18 -0.23
C LYS A 497 26.36 -0.02 -0.01
N ASP A 498 25.53 -0.92 -0.53
CA ASP A 498 24.07 -0.91 -0.33
C ASP A 498 23.69 -1.41 1.08
N TYR A 499 24.24 -0.78 2.13
CA TYR A 499 24.10 -1.19 3.53
C TYR A 499 22.66 -1.09 4.07
N LEU A 500 21.78 -0.31 3.44
CA LEU A 500 20.48 0.02 4.02
C LEU A 500 19.62 -1.23 4.31
N LYS A 501 19.66 -2.25 3.43
CA LYS A 501 18.96 -3.52 3.67
C LYS A 501 19.49 -4.29 4.87
N GLN A 502 20.80 -4.21 5.13
CA GLN A 502 21.42 -4.79 6.30
C GLN A 502 21.02 -4.03 7.57
N VAL A 503 21.07 -2.69 7.54
CA VAL A 503 20.69 -1.83 8.67
C VAL A 503 19.22 -2.03 9.06
N LEU A 504 18.33 -2.18 8.07
CA LEU A 504 16.91 -2.44 8.34
C LEU A 504 16.67 -3.79 9.04
N ASP A 505 17.32 -4.88 8.59
CA ASP A 505 17.10 -6.23 9.10
C ASP A 505 17.88 -6.51 10.41
N ILE A 506 19.18 -6.18 10.43
CA ILE A 506 20.10 -6.53 11.52
C ILE A 506 20.05 -5.49 12.64
N ASP A 507 20.17 -4.20 12.34
CA ASP A 507 20.42 -3.17 13.36
C ASP A 507 19.14 -2.50 13.86
N LEU A 508 18.11 -2.40 13.00
CA LEU A 508 16.79 -1.84 13.31
C LEU A 508 15.72 -2.91 13.61
N HIS A 509 16.00 -4.18 13.31
CA HIS A 509 15.08 -5.32 13.46
C HIS A 509 13.72 -5.13 12.74
N ALA A 510 13.69 -4.37 11.64
CA ALA A 510 12.50 -4.11 10.85
C ALA A 510 12.17 -5.30 9.93
N GLN A 511 10.91 -5.73 9.92
CA GLN A 511 10.46 -6.80 9.04
C GLN A 511 10.44 -6.31 7.59
N ILE A 512 11.43 -6.71 6.78
CA ILE A 512 11.43 -6.51 5.33
C ILE A 512 10.41 -7.47 4.70
N HIS A 513 9.35 -6.93 4.10
CA HIS A 513 8.30 -7.72 3.42
C HIS A 513 8.68 -8.07 1.99
N PHE A 514 9.38 -7.16 1.30
CA PHE A 514 10.00 -7.42 0.02
C PHE A 514 11.22 -6.52 -0.18
N GLY A 515 12.27 -7.03 -0.83
CA GLY A 515 13.49 -6.29 -1.17
C GLY A 515 13.73 -6.09 -2.67
N ARG A 516 12.82 -6.61 -3.51
CA ARG A 516 12.76 -6.46 -4.98
C ARG A 516 11.32 -6.62 -5.46
N VAL A 517 10.99 -6.01 -6.60
CA VAL A 517 9.66 -6.10 -7.25
C VAL A 517 9.82 -6.34 -8.76
N PHE A 518 8.99 -7.21 -9.36
CA PHE A 518 9.04 -7.49 -10.80
C PHE A 518 8.40 -6.36 -11.63
N MET A 519 9.13 -5.25 -11.81
CA MET A 519 8.66 -4.04 -12.48
C MET A 519 9.77 -3.23 -13.14
N LYS A 520 9.39 -2.35 -14.08
CA LYS A 520 10.28 -1.38 -14.72
C LYS A 520 9.64 0.03 -14.75
N PRO A 521 10.37 1.11 -14.40
CA PRO A 521 11.50 1.09 -13.47
C PRO A 521 11.04 0.58 -12.08
N GLY A 522 11.97 0.38 -11.14
CA GLY A 522 11.61 0.05 -9.74
C GLY A 522 12.12 -1.28 -9.17
N LEU A 523 12.90 -2.08 -9.91
CA LEU A 523 13.32 -3.42 -9.49
C LEU A 523 13.84 -3.56 -8.03
N PRO A 524 14.72 -2.70 -7.48
CA PRO A 524 15.25 -2.87 -6.12
C PRO A 524 14.38 -2.24 -5.01
N THR A 525 13.17 -1.78 -5.33
CA THR A 525 12.25 -1.18 -4.33
C THR A 525 12.03 -2.14 -3.18
N THR A 526 12.18 -1.61 -1.96
CA THR A 526 12.17 -2.37 -0.71
C THR A 526 11.15 -1.76 0.24
N PHE A 527 10.39 -2.60 0.94
CA PHE A 527 9.40 -2.17 1.92
C PHE A 527 9.55 -2.99 3.21
N ALA A 528 9.58 -2.28 4.34
CA ALA A 528 9.68 -2.85 5.67
C ALA A 528 8.69 -2.19 6.64
N THR A 529 8.41 -2.89 7.74
CA THR A 529 7.68 -2.34 8.89
C THR A 529 8.44 -2.60 10.18
N VAL A 530 8.47 -1.62 11.07
CA VAL A 530 8.99 -1.80 12.43
C VAL A 530 7.91 -1.38 13.43
N ASP A 531 7.70 -2.19 14.47
CA ASP A 531 6.70 -1.96 15.49
C ASP A 531 7.39 -1.51 16.78
N ILE A 532 7.20 -0.25 17.17
CA ILE A 532 7.89 0.41 18.28
C ILE A 532 6.85 1.01 19.21
N ASP A 533 6.94 0.71 20.51
CA ASP A 533 5.97 1.11 21.54
C ASP A 533 4.50 0.79 21.20
N GLY A 534 4.27 -0.26 20.42
CA GLY A 534 2.95 -0.67 19.92
C GLY A 534 2.43 0.12 18.72
N ALA A 535 3.20 1.08 18.20
CA ALA A 535 2.93 1.82 16.97
C ALA A 535 3.71 1.24 15.79
N ARG A 536 3.02 0.95 14.69
CA ARG A 536 3.62 0.46 13.44
C ARG A 536 4.13 1.63 12.60
N LYS A 537 5.43 1.64 12.31
CA LYS A 537 6.08 2.58 11.38
C LYS A 537 6.32 1.89 10.03
N LEU A 538 6.11 2.62 8.94
CA LEU A 538 6.34 2.12 7.58
C LEU A 538 7.67 2.64 7.02
N ILE A 539 8.44 1.79 6.35
CA ILE A 539 9.71 2.18 5.74
C ILE A 539 9.70 1.79 4.25
N PHE A 540 9.79 2.80 3.38
CA PHE A 540 9.90 2.62 1.94
C PHE A 540 11.29 3.01 1.47
N ALA A 541 12.09 2.00 1.12
CA ALA A 541 13.45 2.21 0.63
C ALA A 541 13.45 2.14 -0.91
N LEU A 542 13.51 3.31 -1.53
CA LEU A 542 13.25 3.52 -2.96
C LEU A 542 14.56 3.53 -3.79
N PRO A 543 14.52 3.19 -5.09
CA PRO A 543 15.73 3.16 -5.91
C PRO A 543 16.26 4.58 -6.20
N GLY A 544 17.56 4.79 -6.00
CA GLY A 544 18.21 6.11 -6.20
C GLY A 544 18.17 6.68 -7.63
N ASN A 545 17.78 5.90 -8.64
CA ASN A 545 17.52 6.42 -9.99
C ASN A 545 16.26 7.33 -9.97
N PRO A 546 16.35 8.65 -10.27
CA PRO A 546 15.30 9.63 -10.00
C PRO A 546 13.89 9.30 -10.48
N VAL A 547 13.77 8.75 -11.71
CA VAL A 547 12.47 8.31 -12.25
C VAL A 547 11.91 7.16 -11.42
N SER A 548 12.77 6.21 -11.03
CA SER A 548 12.38 5.03 -10.26
C SER A 548 11.80 5.44 -8.92
N ALA A 549 12.44 6.38 -8.21
CA ALA A 549 11.96 6.90 -6.94
C ALA A 549 10.53 7.48 -7.04
N VAL A 550 10.28 8.38 -7.99
CA VAL A 550 8.94 9.01 -8.10
C VAL A 550 7.88 8.09 -8.70
N VAL A 551 8.24 7.13 -9.58
CA VAL A 551 7.33 6.05 -10.03
C VAL A 551 6.92 5.16 -8.86
N THR A 552 7.86 4.71 -8.03
CA THR A 552 7.57 3.77 -6.94
C THR A 552 6.94 4.46 -5.74
N CYS A 553 7.21 5.76 -5.52
CA CYS A 553 6.44 6.62 -4.64
C CYS A 553 4.95 6.64 -5.04
N ASN A 554 4.66 6.97 -6.31
CA ASN A 554 3.29 6.99 -6.83
C ASN A 554 2.59 5.63 -6.71
N LEU A 555 3.27 4.52 -7.01
CA LEU A 555 2.68 3.18 -7.03
C LEU A 555 2.47 2.55 -5.63
N PHE A 556 3.31 2.88 -4.64
CA PHE A 556 3.30 2.21 -3.33
C PHE A 556 3.14 3.15 -2.15
N VAL A 557 3.89 4.26 -2.11
CA VAL A 557 3.83 5.22 -1.00
C VAL A 557 2.48 5.93 -0.99
N ILE A 558 2.04 6.52 -2.11
CA ILE A 558 0.81 7.31 -2.14
C ILE A 558 -0.44 6.49 -1.76
N PRO A 559 -0.64 5.24 -2.25
CA PRO A 559 -1.72 4.38 -1.75
C PRO A 559 -1.58 4.01 -0.27
N ALA A 560 -0.36 3.81 0.25
CA ALA A 560 -0.17 3.57 1.68
C ALA A 560 -0.56 4.79 2.53
N LEU A 561 -0.13 6.00 2.15
CA LEU A 561 -0.49 7.25 2.84
C LEU A 561 -2.02 7.50 2.78
N ARG A 562 -2.66 7.26 1.62
CA ARG A 562 -4.12 7.33 1.46
C ARG A 562 -4.86 6.39 2.43
N LYS A 563 -4.32 5.19 2.64
CA LYS A 563 -4.88 4.22 3.59
C LYS A 563 -4.66 4.64 5.05
N MET A 564 -3.51 5.25 5.37
CA MET A 564 -3.21 5.75 6.72
C MET A 564 -4.07 6.95 7.12
N GLN A 565 -4.40 7.85 6.18
CA GLN A 565 -5.43 8.89 6.42
C GLN A 565 -6.88 8.37 6.35
N GLY A 566 -7.08 7.06 6.23
CA GLY A 566 -8.40 6.42 6.33
C GLY A 566 -9.27 6.43 5.07
N ILE A 567 -8.75 6.72 3.87
CA ILE A 567 -9.55 6.55 2.65
C ILE A 567 -9.92 5.06 2.50
N LEU A 568 -11.21 4.80 2.38
CA LEU A 568 -11.80 3.45 2.32
C LEU A 568 -11.30 2.64 1.10
N ASP A 569 -11.17 3.29 -0.06
CA ASP A 569 -10.50 2.75 -1.23
C ASP A 569 -9.25 3.59 -1.58
N PRO A 570 -8.07 3.24 -1.05
CA PRO A 570 -6.86 4.05 -1.20
C PRO A 570 -6.18 3.88 -2.56
N ARG A 571 -6.75 3.08 -3.47
CA ARG A 571 -6.17 2.73 -4.77
C ARG A 571 -6.04 3.96 -5.68
N PRO A 572 -5.11 3.95 -6.66
CA PRO A 572 -5.04 5.00 -7.65
C PRO A 572 -6.16 4.89 -8.70
N THR A 573 -6.60 6.02 -9.23
CA THR A 573 -7.52 6.05 -10.38
C THR A 573 -6.79 5.54 -11.61
N ILE A 574 -7.33 4.50 -12.24
CA ILE A 574 -6.86 3.94 -13.51
C ILE A 574 -7.92 4.24 -14.57
N ILE A 575 -7.50 4.83 -15.69
CA ILE A 575 -8.36 5.11 -16.85
C ILE A 575 -7.87 4.38 -18.09
N LYS A 576 -8.76 4.18 -19.07
CA LYS A 576 -8.40 3.67 -20.39
C LYS A 576 -7.98 4.83 -21.30
N ALA A 577 -6.87 4.68 -22.02
CA ALA A 577 -6.36 5.67 -22.98
C ALA A 577 -5.85 4.99 -24.26
N ARG A 578 -5.76 5.75 -25.36
CA ARG A 578 -5.17 5.32 -26.64
C ARG A 578 -3.68 5.64 -26.70
N LEU A 579 -2.83 4.68 -27.07
CA LEU A 579 -1.39 4.94 -27.28
C LEU A 579 -1.15 5.95 -28.43
N SER A 580 -0.36 7.01 -28.20
CA SER A 580 -0.02 7.98 -29.27
C SER A 580 0.92 7.43 -30.35
N CYS A 581 1.68 6.38 -30.01
CA CYS A 581 2.76 5.79 -30.79
C CYS A 581 2.97 4.33 -30.34
N ASP A 582 3.62 3.54 -31.18
CA ASP A 582 3.95 2.14 -30.86
C ASP A 582 4.95 2.06 -29.70
N VAL A 583 4.85 1.03 -28.86
CA VAL A 583 5.70 0.83 -27.67
C VAL A 583 6.12 -0.64 -27.55
N LYS A 584 7.43 -0.90 -27.48
CA LYS A 584 7.97 -2.26 -27.28
C LYS A 584 7.93 -2.66 -25.81
N LEU A 585 7.53 -3.90 -25.54
CA LEU A 585 7.30 -4.40 -24.18
C LEU A 585 8.58 -5.01 -23.56
N ASP A 586 8.79 -4.75 -22.28
CA ASP A 586 9.87 -5.33 -21.47
C ASP A 586 9.47 -6.73 -20.94
N PRO A 587 10.43 -7.60 -20.53
CA PRO A 587 10.09 -8.79 -19.75
C PRO A 587 9.25 -8.54 -18.48
N ARG A 588 9.30 -7.32 -17.93
CA ARG A 588 8.51 -6.88 -16.77
C ARG A 588 7.36 -5.95 -17.20
N PRO A 589 6.29 -5.82 -16.39
CA PRO A 589 5.37 -4.69 -16.57
C PRO A 589 6.12 -3.36 -16.46
N GLU A 590 5.85 -2.45 -17.40
CA GLU A 590 6.55 -1.16 -17.50
C GLU A 590 5.62 0.02 -17.23
N TYR A 591 6.03 0.85 -16.28
CA TYR A 591 5.35 2.06 -15.82
C TYR A 591 5.94 3.27 -16.56
N HIS A 592 5.33 3.57 -17.71
CA HIS A 592 5.84 4.51 -18.72
C HIS A 592 5.16 5.87 -18.57
N ARG A 593 5.93 6.95 -18.48
CA ARG A 593 5.41 8.33 -18.29
C ARG A 593 4.64 8.80 -19.52
N CYS A 594 3.41 9.26 -19.32
CA CYS A 594 2.62 9.86 -20.38
C CYS A 594 1.96 11.18 -20.00
N ILE A 595 1.63 11.95 -21.03
CA ILE A 595 0.68 13.05 -20.99
C ILE A 595 -0.66 12.52 -21.51
N LEU A 596 -1.69 12.57 -20.69
CA LEU A 596 -3.08 12.29 -21.06
C LEU A 596 -3.70 13.58 -21.61
N THR A 597 -4.23 13.49 -22.83
CA THR A 597 -4.90 14.60 -23.53
C THR A 597 -6.22 14.11 -24.10
N TRP A 598 -7.33 14.81 -23.79
CA TRP A 598 -8.60 14.60 -24.48
C TRP A 598 -8.64 15.43 -25.77
N HIS A 599 -8.95 14.79 -26.89
CA HIS A 599 -9.30 15.49 -28.12
C HIS A 599 -10.79 15.78 -28.16
N HIS A 600 -11.17 16.87 -28.83
CA HIS A 600 -12.57 17.24 -28.98
C HIS A 600 -13.35 16.12 -29.72
N GLN A 601 -14.50 15.73 -29.18
CA GLN A 601 -15.37 14.66 -29.67
C GLN A 601 -14.80 13.21 -29.62
N GLU A 602 -13.61 12.98 -29.05
CA GLU A 602 -13.11 11.62 -28.79
C GLU A 602 -13.49 11.14 -27.36
N PRO A 603 -14.00 9.89 -27.20
CA PRO A 603 -14.44 9.37 -25.89
C PRO A 603 -13.29 8.85 -25.01
N LEU A 604 -12.10 8.64 -25.57
CA LEU A 604 -10.91 8.20 -24.84
C LEU A 604 -9.79 9.24 -24.98
N PRO A 605 -9.03 9.54 -23.92
CA PRO A 605 -7.82 10.34 -24.04
C PRO A 605 -6.75 9.62 -24.87
N TRP A 606 -5.88 10.39 -25.50
CA TRP A 606 -4.61 9.89 -26.01
C TRP A 606 -3.54 10.00 -24.91
N ALA A 607 -2.79 8.92 -24.71
CA ALA A 607 -1.65 8.87 -23.81
C ALA A 607 -0.35 9.04 -24.63
N GLN A 608 0.23 10.23 -24.56
CA GLN A 608 1.46 10.57 -25.25
C GLN A 608 2.69 10.28 -24.39
N SER A 609 3.57 9.40 -24.89
CA SER A 609 4.88 9.13 -24.31
C SER A 609 5.70 10.41 -24.10
N THR A 610 6.29 10.61 -22.92
CA THR A 610 7.22 11.74 -22.65
C THR A 610 8.63 11.52 -23.25
N GLY A 611 8.76 10.60 -24.20
CA GLY A 611 10.00 10.28 -24.91
C GLY A 611 10.81 9.18 -24.21
N ASN A 612 12.14 9.33 -24.19
CA ASN A 612 13.07 8.35 -23.65
C ASN A 612 12.80 8.07 -22.15
N GLN A 613 12.48 6.80 -21.84
CA GLN A 613 12.04 6.35 -20.52
C GLN A 613 13.17 5.96 -19.54
N MET A 614 14.45 6.12 -19.91
CA MET A 614 15.61 5.75 -19.07
C MET A 614 15.46 6.23 -17.61
N SER A 615 15.78 5.36 -16.65
CA SER A 615 15.47 5.55 -15.22
C SER A 615 16.19 6.71 -14.53
N SER A 616 17.24 7.25 -15.15
CA SER A 616 17.97 8.46 -14.71
C SER A 616 17.39 9.76 -15.28
N ARG A 617 16.57 9.71 -16.34
CA ARG A 617 16.15 10.88 -17.12
C ARG A 617 14.94 11.60 -16.50
N LEU A 618 15.15 12.31 -15.38
CA LEU A 618 14.10 13.02 -14.65
C LEU A 618 13.27 14.01 -15.51
N MET A 619 13.87 14.61 -16.55
CA MET A 619 13.17 15.45 -17.55
C MET A 619 11.91 14.80 -18.17
N SER A 620 11.82 13.47 -18.19
CA SER A 620 10.65 12.72 -18.66
C SER A 620 9.42 12.79 -17.73
N MET A 621 9.56 13.36 -16.53
CA MET A 621 8.45 13.59 -15.58
C MET A 621 7.84 15.00 -15.67
N ARG A 622 8.53 15.98 -16.30
CA ARG A 622 8.20 17.43 -16.25
C ARG A 622 6.77 17.80 -16.65
N SER A 623 6.07 16.94 -17.39
CA SER A 623 4.70 17.17 -17.85
C SER A 623 3.86 15.89 -17.83
N ALA A 624 4.29 14.88 -17.06
CA ALA A 624 3.60 13.60 -16.96
C ALA A 624 2.46 13.69 -15.93
N ASN A 625 1.22 13.56 -16.38
CA ASN A 625 0.03 13.46 -15.53
C ASN A 625 -0.48 12.00 -15.39
N GLY A 626 0.10 11.05 -16.15
CA GLY A 626 -0.20 9.63 -16.06
C GLY A 626 1.03 8.71 -16.17
N LEU A 627 0.86 7.48 -15.67
CA LEU A 627 1.74 6.34 -15.89
C LEU A 627 0.97 5.26 -16.67
N LEU A 628 1.35 5.03 -17.91
CA LEU A 628 0.96 3.86 -18.71
C LEU A 628 1.35 2.59 -17.94
N MET A 629 0.41 1.66 -17.81
CA MET A 629 0.60 0.37 -17.15
C MET A 629 0.80 -0.72 -18.21
N LEU A 630 1.98 -0.75 -18.83
CA LEU A 630 2.26 -1.66 -19.94
C LEU A 630 2.41 -3.11 -19.42
N PRO A 631 1.81 -4.10 -20.07
CA PRO A 631 1.94 -5.50 -19.68
C PRO A 631 3.37 -6.02 -19.90
N PRO A 632 3.81 -7.06 -19.17
CA PRO A 632 5.03 -7.77 -19.53
C PRO A 632 4.88 -8.39 -20.92
N LYS A 633 5.97 -8.39 -21.71
CA LYS A 633 5.97 -9.03 -23.02
C LYS A 633 5.71 -10.53 -22.91
N THR A 634 5.10 -11.08 -23.94
CA THR A 634 4.91 -12.53 -24.14
C THR A 634 5.50 -12.93 -25.49
N GLU A 635 5.44 -14.22 -25.84
CA GLU A 635 5.84 -14.71 -27.16
C GLU A 635 4.89 -14.20 -28.28
N GLN A 636 3.66 -13.83 -27.92
CA GLN A 636 2.63 -13.33 -28.85
C GLN A 636 2.58 -11.79 -28.89
N TYR A 637 2.72 -11.14 -27.73
CA TYR A 637 2.68 -9.69 -27.56
C TYR A 637 4.05 -9.15 -27.18
N VAL A 638 4.79 -8.66 -28.18
CA VAL A 638 6.16 -8.12 -28.04
C VAL A 638 6.19 -6.59 -28.09
N GLU A 639 5.20 -5.98 -28.73
CA GLU A 639 4.96 -4.54 -28.80
C GLU A 639 3.45 -4.27 -28.81
N LEU A 640 3.07 -3.02 -28.51
CA LEU A 640 1.71 -2.48 -28.63
C LEU A 640 1.71 -1.35 -29.65
N HIS A 641 0.61 -1.18 -30.36
CA HIS A 641 0.50 -0.26 -31.50
C HIS A 641 -0.26 1.04 -31.17
N LYS A 642 0.01 2.08 -31.95
CA LYS A 642 -0.71 3.36 -31.89
C LYS A 642 -2.22 3.15 -32.02
N GLY A 643 -2.97 3.76 -31.10
CA GLY A 643 -4.43 3.68 -31.05
C GLY A 643 -4.97 2.51 -30.24
N GLU A 644 -4.15 1.53 -29.85
CA GLU A 644 -4.55 0.48 -28.92
C GLU A 644 -4.87 1.05 -27.53
N VAL A 645 -5.80 0.40 -26.84
CA VAL A 645 -6.35 0.86 -25.57
C VAL A 645 -5.63 0.21 -24.39
N VAL A 646 -4.99 1.05 -23.58
CA VAL A 646 -4.13 0.66 -22.45
C VAL A 646 -4.63 1.28 -21.14
N ASP A 647 -4.24 0.68 -20.01
CA ASP A 647 -4.48 1.25 -18.69
C ASP A 647 -3.46 2.34 -18.37
N VAL A 648 -3.95 3.43 -17.77
CA VAL A 648 -3.13 4.56 -17.31
C VAL A 648 -3.51 4.91 -15.88
N MET A 649 -2.56 4.79 -14.97
CA MET A 649 -2.67 5.32 -13.62
C MET A 649 -2.53 6.85 -13.67
N VAL A 650 -3.51 7.57 -13.13
CA VAL A 650 -3.45 9.04 -12.99
C VAL A 650 -2.52 9.39 -11.81
N ILE A 651 -1.53 10.25 -12.05
CA ILE A 651 -0.53 10.69 -11.05
C ILE A 651 -0.51 12.21 -10.81
N GLY A 652 -1.10 13.01 -11.70
CA GLY A 652 -1.24 14.45 -11.55
C GLY A 652 -2.67 14.91 -11.83
N ARG A 653 -2.95 16.19 -11.55
CA ARG A 653 -4.22 16.81 -11.97
C ARG A 653 -4.32 16.81 -13.50
N LEU A 654 -5.48 16.38 -14.01
CA LEU A 654 -5.84 16.34 -15.43
C LEU A 654 -6.50 17.67 -15.85
#